data_AF-A0A372ULI9-F1
#
_entry.id   AF-A0A372ULI9-F1
#
_cell.length_a   1.000
_cell.length_b   1.000
_cell.length_c   1.000
_cell.angle_alpha   90.00
_cell.angle_beta   90.00
_cell.angle_gamma   90.00
#
_symmetry.space_group_name_H-M   'P 1'
#
loop_
_entity.id
_entity.type
_entity.pdbx_description
1 polymer ?
#
loop_
_entity_poly.entity_id
_entity_poly.type
_entity_poly.pdbx_seq_one_letter_code
_entity_poly.pdbx_strand_id
1 'polypeptide(L)'
;MRPDYDGIKYYGKNDMSIGWALEDSEEKLQAFSSESTVENVNEAIELFNIAQLLDTEVRLRKWDEDTYNEYKAKSPLLMKLCAKFFSKINNDSFMEIEECVCISYLEDFWTLVEKFKVYERISKDTFKRFMEDSNPTLWVILKHKRIVDFFGRELSDVLRVSEQTPELIAHNFLEAGEKIRYYFPKELLPSEYEGILKKYVESENPNPNYLHLIMIHNSTKECPISDKLKLSAKKAYHKYWENNQASGTGIGYGVELSFGDVPDVVSYEKDGYTIKYTYDIKWLEENLDYPTILNNFKFLFEYFDMFWRCTFVAVESEMGVFEKDIGLKGKKEYIKGTSFNMCNMTSTLQMNAYYNFLQKNNISLELVIKWFFEVYLKEEFGAGGFVYNPSKNDASWLDKCRNIASEMDGVLKQYRMYVEDGQIDRELLEMSSEHIVLSMVPSFLENKYAYAESTDIHHQMHLLFSDQSTITYTEKTKSSYNSFCLLIMSEEMRRSDFFEYQLPAIDWLIEKNVVYVDDNEVLRLNRKYIVILADMYKHDVACVQYYGKYKTILTEMKDSNDIRMESTLFSVLETNYLNYMLNRSGYSNGKDLRNKYIHSTYPMEEDVQMQDYMDLLKIMIIIIGKVNEEFLLRS
;
A
#
# COMPACT_ATOMS: atom_id res chain seq x y z
N MET A 1 39.14 -3.13 -0.67
CA MET A 1 38.34 -3.88 0.32
C MET A 1 38.46 -3.10 1.62
N ARG A 2 37.35 -2.64 2.21
CA ARG A 2 37.38 -1.84 3.45
C ARG A 2 37.88 -2.69 4.62
N PRO A 3 38.53 -2.10 5.64
CA PRO A 3 38.98 -2.83 6.80
C PRO A 3 37.79 -3.37 7.61
N ASP A 4 37.99 -4.53 8.22
CA ASP A 4 37.08 -5.09 9.20
C ASP A 4 37.37 -4.46 10.57
N TYR A 5 36.32 -4.12 11.32
CA TYR A 5 36.43 -3.52 12.64
C TYR A 5 35.24 -3.97 13.49
N ASP A 6 35.53 -4.74 14.52
CA ASP A 6 34.54 -5.21 15.48
C ASP A 6 34.41 -4.17 16.61
N GLY A 7 33.35 -3.37 16.54
CA GLY A 7 33.14 -2.24 17.43
C GLY A 7 31.67 -1.88 17.61
N ILE A 8 31.40 -1.01 18.58
CA ILE A 8 30.05 -0.66 18.99
C ILE A 8 29.40 0.29 17.98
N LYS A 9 28.15 -0.01 17.60
CA LYS A 9 27.36 0.83 16.70
C LYS A 9 26.00 1.17 17.29
N TYR A 10 25.59 2.42 17.10
CA TYR A 10 24.27 2.91 17.46
C TYR A 10 23.36 2.97 16.24
N TYR A 11 22.23 2.27 16.29
CA TYR A 11 21.25 2.23 15.19
C TYR A 11 20.00 3.09 15.44
N GLY A 12 19.84 3.62 16.65
CA GLY A 12 18.68 4.45 17.03
C GLY A 12 18.11 4.08 18.40
N LYS A 13 17.31 4.99 18.98
CA LYS A 13 16.74 4.83 20.33
C LYS A 13 15.76 3.67 20.44
N ASN A 14 15.08 3.35 19.33
CA ASN A 14 14.06 2.31 19.27
C ASN A 14 14.60 1.00 18.66
N ASP A 15 15.91 0.91 18.42
CA ASP A 15 16.50 -0.30 17.86
C ASP A 15 16.62 -1.40 18.93
N MET A 16 16.27 -2.63 18.58
CA MET A 16 16.27 -3.76 19.52
C MET A 16 17.67 -4.16 19.99
N SER A 17 18.73 -3.76 19.29
CA SER A 17 20.12 -4.03 19.67
C SER A 17 20.65 -3.11 20.77
N ILE A 18 19.91 -2.06 21.18
CA ILE A 18 20.39 -1.05 22.13
C ILE A 18 20.86 -1.66 23.46
N GLY A 19 20.22 -2.73 23.92
CA GLY A 19 20.62 -3.46 25.12
C GLY A 19 22.01 -4.10 24.97
N TRP A 20 22.24 -4.85 23.89
CA TRP A 20 23.54 -5.46 23.62
C TRP A 20 24.63 -4.41 23.38
N ALA A 21 24.32 -3.35 22.64
CA ALA A 21 25.27 -2.27 22.39
C ALA A 21 25.68 -1.53 23.69
N LEU A 22 24.75 -1.35 24.64
CA LEU A 22 25.05 -0.81 25.96
C LEU A 22 25.90 -1.78 26.80
N GLU A 23 25.67 -3.10 26.69
CA GLU A 23 26.47 -4.12 27.37
C GLU A 23 27.91 -4.13 26.85
N ASP A 24 28.08 -4.15 25.53
CA ASP A 24 29.41 -4.12 24.88
C ASP A 24 30.17 -2.81 25.19
N SER A 25 29.43 -1.71 25.43
CA SER A 25 30.01 -0.42 25.82
C SER A 25 30.59 -0.40 27.24
N GLU A 26 30.19 -1.30 28.14
CA GLU A 26 30.60 -1.25 29.55
C GLU A 26 32.12 -1.35 29.73
N GLU A 27 32.76 -2.31 29.07
CA GLU A 27 34.21 -2.53 29.21
C GLU A 27 34.99 -1.28 28.79
N LYS A 28 34.57 -0.66 27.68
CA LYS A 28 35.18 0.58 27.18
C LYS A 28 34.89 1.78 28.08
N LEU A 29 33.69 1.89 28.65
CA LEU A 29 33.33 2.96 29.57
C LEU A 29 34.08 2.85 30.92
N GLN A 30 34.33 1.63 31.38
CA GLN A 30 35.12 1.36 32.59
C GLN A 30 36.61 1.67 32.38
N ALA A 31 37.16 1.28 31.24
CA ALA A 31 38.56 1.56 30.88
C ALA A 31 38.80 3.02 30.43
N PHE A 32 37.74 3.80 30.19
CA PHE A 32 37.85 5.14 29.64
C PHE A 32 38.52 6.13 30.59
N SER A 33 39.52 6.87 30.07
CA SER A 33 40.14 8.01 30.75
C SER A 33 40.14 9.24 29.83
N SER A 34 40.13 10.45 30.41
CA SER A 34 40.22 11.69 29.62
C SER A 34 41.57 11.87 28.89
N GLU A 35 42.57 11.05 29.21
CA GLU A 35 43.89 11.03 28.60
C GLU A 35 44.03 9.98 27.48
N SER A 36 42.99 9.17 27.25
CA SER A 36 42.99 8.13 26.21
C SER A 36 43.27 8.74 24.83
N THR A 37 44.17 8.10 24.09
CA THR A 37 44.52 8.45 22.71
C THR A 37 43.64 7.69 21.74
N VAL A 38 43.22 8.37 20.67
CA VAL A 38 42.48 7.77 19.55
C VAL A 38 43.46 7.58 18.41
N GLU A 39 43.74 6.34 18.04
CA GLU A 39 44.81 5.98 17.10
C GLU A 39 44.31 5.94 15.66
N ASN A 40 43.06 5.51 15.45
CA ASN A 40 42.48 5.38 14.12
C ASN A 40 41.04 5.95 14.03
N VAL A 41 40.54 6.05 12.80
CA VAL A 41 39.23 6.64 12.50
C VAL A 41 38.06 5.82 13.05
N ASN A 42 38.18 4.49 13.07
CA ASN A 42 37.10 3.61 13.53
C ASN A 42 36.91 3.73 15.05
N GLU A 43 37.99 3.83 15.81
CA GLU A 43 37.92 4.17 17.24
C GLU A 43 37.26 5.53 17.47
N ALA A 44 37.61 6.55 16.67
CA ALA A 44 36.99 7.87 16.79
C ALA A 44 35.46 7.82 16.58
N ILE A 45 35.01 7.03 15.61
CA ILE A 45 33.59 6.84 15.28
C ILE A 45 32.88 5.99 16.34
N GLU A 46 33.56 4.99 16.89
CA GLU A 46 33.02 4.17 17.97
C GLU A 46 32.75 5.01 19.22
N LEU A 47 33.68 5.90 19.62
CA LEU A 47 33.44 6.82 20.74
C LEU A 47 32.22 7.72 20.51
N PHE A 48 31.98 8.11 19.24
CA PHE A 48 30.77 8.84 18.86
C PHE A 48 29.51 7.99 19.02
N ASN A 49 29.52 6.73 18.57
CA ASN A 49 28.42 5.79 18.74
C ASN A 49 28.09 5.52 20.23
N ILE A 50 29.10 5.33 21.07
CA ILE A 50 28.93 5.16 22.53
C ILE A 50 28.32 6.42 23.15
N ALA A 51 28.79 7.61 22.77
CA ALA A 51 28.20 8.86 23.25
C ALA A 51 26.72 8.97 22.88
N GLN A 52 26.34 8.58 21.65
CA GLN A 52 24.93 8.55 21.24
C GLN A 52 24.09 7.57 22.05
N LEU A 53 24.61 6.37 22.36
CA LEU A 53 23.94 5.39 23.22
C LEU A 53 23.61 5.99 24.59
N LEU A 54 24.57 6.67 25.22
CA LEU A 54 24.41 7.28 26.54
C LEU A 54 23.41 8.45 26.54
N ASP A 55 23.28 9.14 25.41
CA ASP A 55 22.37 10.28 25.25
C ASP A 55 20.90 9.86 25.02
N THR A 56 20.61 8.56 24.83
CA THR A 56 19.24 8.05 24.56
C THR A 56 18.29 8.03 25.77
N GLU A 57 18.83 8.22 26.98
CA GLU A 57 18.15 8.01 28.27
C GLU A 57 17.75 6.55 28.57
N VAL A 58 18.15 5.60 27.71
CA VAL A 58 18.00 4.17 27.95
C VAL A 58 19.19 3.68 28.78
N ARG A 59 18.95 2.77 29.74
CA ARG A 59 20.00 2.16 30.56
C ARG A 59 19.78 0.67 30.74
N LEU A 60 20.85 -0.06 30.99
CA LEU A 60 20.78 -1.45 31.40
C LEU A 60 20.15 -1.56 32.78
N ARG A 61 19.37 -2.62 33.02
CA ARG A 61 18.73 -2.87 34.33
C ARG A 61 19.74 -3.06 35.46
N LYS A 62 20.97 -3.49 35.13
CA LYS A 62 22.07 -3.64 36.08
C LYS A 62 22.74 -2.32 36.46
N TRP A 63 22.50 -1.23 35.72
CA TRP A 63 23.05 0.09 36.07
C TRP A 63 22.15 0.77 37.10
N ASP A 64 22.67 0.91 38.32
CA ASP A 64 22.06 1.80 39.30
C ASP A 64 22.14 3.27 38.86
N GLU A 65 21.51 4.15 39.63
CA GLU A 65 21.44 5.58 39.28
C GLU A 65 22.81 6.25 39.29
N ASP A 66 23.68 5.87 40.23
CA ASP A 66 25.03 6.43 40.35
C ASP A 66 25.92 6.00 39.17
N THR A 67 25.92 4.71 38.82
CA THR A 67 26.68 4.15 37.68
C THR A 67 26.20 4.77 36.36
N TYR A 68 24.88 4.88 36.18
CA TYR A 68 24.32 5.51 34.98
C TYR A 68 24.74 6.98 34.86
N ASN A 69 24.68 7.75 35.94
CA ASN A 69 25.11 9.15 35.95
C ASN A 69 26.61 9.29 35.71
N GLU A 70 27.44 8.40 36.25
CA GLU A 70 28.89 8.37 35.97
C GLU A 70 29.18 8.15 34.48
N TYR A 71 28.56 7.13 33.87
CA TYR A 71 28.75 6.85 32.45
C TYR A 71 28.21 7.97 31.57
N LYS A 72 27.03 8.51 31.89
CA LYS A 72 26.45 9.64 31.17
C LYS A 72 27.37 10.86 31.21
N ALA A 73 28.06 11.12 32.33
CA ALA A 73 29.03 12.20 32.44
C ALA A 73 30.27 12.02 31.53
N LYS A 74 30.56 10.81 31.05
CA LYS A 74 31.64 10.53 30.08
C LYS A 74 31.25 10.89 28.64
N SER A 75 29.95 10.95 28.29
CA SER A 75 29.47 11.25 26.92
C SER A 75 30.12 12.52 26.30
N PRO A 76 30.14 13.69 26.97
CA PRO A 76 30.79 14.89 26.42
C PRO A 76 32.30 14.74 26.21
N LEU A 77 32.99 13.93 27.03
CA LEU A 77 34.42 13.68 26.92
C LEU A 77 34.75 12.78 25.72
N LEU A 78 33.95 11.74 25.50
CA LEU A 78 34.03 10.86 24.32
C LEU A 78 33.85 11.69 23.03
N MET A 79 32.81 12.53 22.99
CA MET A 79 32.55 13.42 21.87
C MET A 79 33.71 14.40 21.61
N LYS A 80 34.36 14.90 22.67
CA LYS A 80 35.52 15.80 22.56
C LYS A 80 36.73 15.11 21.94
N LEU A 81 37.01 13.86 22.29
CA LEU A 81 38.10 13.09 21.68
C LEU A 81 37.83 12.78 20.21
N CYS A 82 36.60 12.37 19.89
CA CYS A 82 36.14 12.21 18.50
C CYS A 82 36.34 13.52 17.69
N ALA A 83 35.85 14.65 18.21
CA ALA A 83 36.01 15.96 17.56
C ALA A 83 37.49 16.34 17.37
N LYS A 84 38.34 16.06 18.36
CA LYS A 84 39.79 16.31 18.27
C LYS A 84 40.44 15.50 17.16
N PHE A 85 40.04 14.24 16.96
CA PHE A 85 40.52 13.42 15.85
C PHE A 85 40.10 14.03 14.50
N PHE A 86 38.80 14.28 14.30
CA PHE A 86 38.27 14.85 13.05
C PHE A 86 38.79 16.27 12.74
N SER A 87 39.20 17.04 13.74
CA SER A 87 39.82 18.36 13.55
C SER A 87 41.17 18.31 12.82
N LYS A 88 41.87 17.17 12.90
CA LYS A 88 43.18 16.97 12.24
C LYS A 88 43.05 16.61 10.76
N ILE A 89 41.88 16.12 10.34
CA ILE A 89 41.62 15.73 8.96
C ILE A 89 41.67 16.98 8.07
N ASN A 90 42.49 16.89 7.03
CA ASN A 90 42.72 17.94 6.05
C ASN A 90 42.81 17.37 4.64
N ASN A 91 43.11 18.23 3.68
CA ASN A 91 43.21 17.89 2.27
C ASN A 91 44.14 16.71 1.94
N ASP A 92 45.27 16.58 2.66
CA ASP A 92 46.30 15.60 2.34
C ASP A 92 46.03 14.24 3.00
N SER A 93 45.35 14.25 4.16
CA SER A 93 45.06 13.03 4.92
C SER A 93 43.68 12.42 4.62
N PHE A 94 42.80 13.14 3.94
CA PHE A 94 41.38 12.75 3.81
C PHE A 94 41.19 11.39 3.12
N MET A 95 41.82 11.17 1.96
CA MET A 95 41.62 9.94 1.19
C MET A 95 42.10 8.71 1.95
N GLU A 96 43.30 8.76 2.53
CA GLU A 96 43.87 7.67 3.32
C GLU A 96 42.99 7.32 4.53
N ILE A 97 42.47 8.35 5.22
CA ILE A 97 41.58 8.15 6.36
C ILE A 97 40.24 7.52 5.94
N GLU A 98 39.66 7.98 4.82
CA GLU A 98 38.40 7.46 4.30
C GLU A 98 38.50 5.98 3.91
N GLU A 99 39.61 5.58 3.29
CA GLU A 99 39.89 4.19 2.94
C GLU A 99 40.01 3.27 4.17
N CYS A 100 40.47 3.83 5.30
CA CYS A 100 40.54 3.12 6.58
C CYS A 100 39.20 3.03 7.33
N VAL A 101 38.12 3.65 6.84
CA VAL A 101 36.79 3.57 7.49
C VAL A 101 36.17 2.20 7.21
N CYS A 102 35.79 1.51 8.28
CA CYS A 102 35.03 0.27 8.22
C CYS A 102 33.66 0.49 7.57
N ILE A 103 33.16 -0.50 6.83
CA ILE A 103 31.88 -0.39 6.12
C ILE A 103 30.70 -0.06 7.04
N SER A 104 30.69 -0.61 8.26
CA SER A 104 29.64 -0.38 9.26
C SER A 104 29.59 1.08 9.74
N TYR A 105 30.71 1.80 9.67
CA TYR A 105 30.88 3.16 10.16
C TYR A 105 30.89 4.23 9.07
N LEU A 106 30.65 3.86 7.82
CA LEU A 106 30.72 4.80 6.69
C LEU A 106 29.68 5.93 6.81
N GLU A 107 28.45 5.62 7.24
CA GLU A 107 27.42 6.64 7.47
C GLU A 107 27.77 7.59 8.62
N ASP A 108 28.33 7.05 9.71
CA ASP A 108 28.76 7.84 10.86
C ASP A 108 29.94 8.74 10.50
N PHE A 109 30.89 8.25 9.70
CA PHE A 109 32.01 9.03 9.21
C PHE A 109 31.54 10.28 8.47
N TRP A 110 30.63 10.13 7.50
CA TRP A 110 30.11 11.27 6.73
C TRP A 110 29.24 12.20 7.58
N THR A 111 28.50 11.65 8.55
CA THR A 111 27.82 12.44 9.59
C THR A 111 28.79 13.31 10.37
N LEU A 112 29.96 12.78 10.75
CA LEU A 112 30.99 13.51 11.49
C LEU A 112 31.75 14.50 10.60
N VAL A 113 32.00 14.16 9.33
CA VAL A 113 32.56 15.09 8.32
C VAL A 113 31.68 16.34 8.18
N GLU A 114 30.37 16.18 8.11
CA GLU A 114 29.42 17.31 8.07
C GLU A 114 29.35 18.04 9.42
N LYS A 115 29.21 17.31 10.53
CA LYS A 115 29.07 17.86 11.89
C LYS A 115 30.27 18.72 12.29
N PHE A 116 31.49 18.28 11.98
CA PHE A 116 32.73 18.99 12.30
C PHE A 116 33.28 19.83 11.15
N LYS A 117 32.48 20.01 10.09
CA LYS A 117 32.84 20.83 8.91
C LYS A 117 34.19 20.46 8.30
N VAL A 118 34.51 19.17 8.29
CA VAL A 118 35.77 18.68 7.69
C VAL A 118 35.81 18.98 6.20
N TYR A 119 34.63 18.97 5.54
CA TYR A 119 34.47 19.30 4.13
C TYR A 119 35.01 20.69 3.75
N GLU A 120 35.02 21.68 4.67
CA GLU A 120 35.57 23.02 4.41
C GLU A 120 37.10 23.04 4.31
N ARG A 121 37.78 21.98 4.78
CA ARG A 121 39.24 21.83 4.76
C ARG A 121 39.74 20.95 3.61
N ILE A 122 38.83 20.45 2.77
CA ILE A 122 39.13 19.60 1.62
C ILE A 122 38.94 20.44 0.36
N SER A 123 39.96 20.47 -0.49
CA SER A 123 39.89 21.17 -1.78
C SER A 123 38.96 20.44 -2.74
N LYS A 124 38.37 21.20 -3.68
CA LYS A 124 37.53 20.68 -4.75
C LYS A 124 38.24 19.65 -5.62
N ASP A 125 39.52 19.87 -5.92
CA ASP A 125 40.34 18.93 -6.70
C ASP A 125 40.58 17.61 -5.96
N THR A 126 40.75 17.66 -4.64
CA THR A 126 40.94 16.46 -3.81
C THR A 126 39.63 15.68 -3.68
N PHE A 127 38.51 16.38 -3.49
CA PHE A 127 37.20 15.75 -3.48
C PHE A 127 36.86 15.12 -4.84
N LYS A 128 37.15 15.82 -5.94
CA LYS A 128 36.95 15.28 -7.29
C LYS A 128 37.74 13.99 -7.52
N ARG A 129 39.04 13.96 -7.17
CA ARG A 129 39.86 12.75 -7.25
C ARG A 129 39.29 11.61 -6.42
N PHE A 130 38.87 11.90 -5.18
CA PHE A 130 38.21 10.91 -4.32
C PHE A 130 36.98 10.27 -5.00
N MET A 131 36.14 11.08 -5.65
CA MET A 131 34.96 10.55 -6.33
C MET A 131 35.30 9.70 -7.56
N GLU A 132 36.36 10.05 -8.29
CA GLU A 132 36.80 9.35 -9.50
C GLU A 132 37.56 8.05 -9.18
N ASP A 133 38.43 8.07 -8.17
CA ASP A 133 39.36 6.97 -7.85
C ASP A 133 38.73 5.93 -6.91
N SER A 134 37.92 6.35 -5.93
CA SER A 134 37.40 5.47 -4.88
C SER A 134 36.02 4.88 -5.18
N ASN A 135 35.33 5.36 -6.23
CA ASN A 135 33.93 5.04 -6.56
C ASN A 135 33.03 4.97 -5.30
N PRO A 136 32.89 6.09 -4.58
CA PRO A 136 32.29 6.07 -3.25
C PRO A 136 30.82 5.71 -3.29
N THR A 137 30.33 5.29 -2.13
CA THR A 137 28.93 4.98 -1.89
C THR A 137 28.11 6.28 -1.91
N LEU A 138 27.62 6.68 -3.09
CA LEU A 138 27.00 7.99 -3.32
C LEU A 138 25.81 8.25 -2.42
N TRP A 139 25.02 7.21 -2.14
CA TRP A 139 23.85 7.33 -1.27
C TRP A 139 24.19 7.78 0.15
N VAL A 140 25.39 7.48 0.66
CA VAL A 140 25.83 7.96 1.98
C VAL A 140 26.09 9.46 1.93
N ILE A 141 26.84 9.93 0.93
CA ILE A 141 27.21 11.35 0.79
C ILE A 141 25.97 12.21 0.55
N LEU A 142 25.03 11.75 -0.27
CA LEU A 142 23.82 12.52 -0.60
C LEU A 142 22.86 12.71 0.58
N LYS A 143 23.04 12.02 1.72
CA LYS A 143 22.28 12.32 2.96
C LYS A 143 22.70 13.66 3.59
N HIS A 144 23.86 14.21 3.23
CA HIS A 144 24.48 15.36 3.89
C HIS A 144 24.37 16.64 3.07
N LYS A 145 23.33 17.43 3.32
CA LYS A 145 23.00 18.63 2.54
C LYS A 145 24.16 19.62 2.41
N ARG A 146 24.91 19.88 3.48
CA ARG A 146 25.98 20.90 3.48
C ARG A 146 27.16 20.45 2.64
N ILE A 147 27.47 19.15 2.65
CA ILE A 147 28.52 18.56 1.81
C ILE A 147 28.09 18.67 0.34
N VAL A 148 26.85 18.31 0.03
CA VAL A 148 26.28 18.42 -1.32
C VAL A 148 26.29 19.87 -1.83
N ASP A 149 25.85 20.82 -1.01
CA ASP A 149 25.84 22.23 -1.37
C ASP A 149 27.27 22.79 -1.58
N PHE A 150 28.28 22.27 -0.85
CA PHE A 150 29.67 22.74 -0.96
C PHE A 150 30.41 22.20 -2.20
N PHE A 151 30.23 20.92 -2.52
CA PHE A 151 30.85 20.24 -3.66
C PHE A 151 29.89 20.04 -4.84
N GLY A 152 28.91 20.94 -5.00
CA GLY A 152 27.79 20.73 -5.92
C GLY A 152 28.19 20.44 -7.37
N ARG A 153 29.17 21.18 -7.91
CA ARG A 153 29.69 20.95 -9.26
C ARG A 153 30.38 19.59 -9.36
N GLU A 154 31.30 19.30 -8.45
CA GLU A 154 32.11 18.08 -8.46
C GLU A 154 31.22 16.82 -8.33
N LEU A 155 30.20 16.88 -7.46
CA LEU A 155 29.20 15.82 -7.33
C LEU A 155 28.32 15.70 -8.58
N SER A 156 27.91 16.81 -9.19
CA SER A 156 27.06 16.78 -10.38
C SER A 156 27.74 16.08 -11.56
N ASP A 157 29.05 16.27 -11.73
CA ASP A 157 29.82 15.63 -12.82
C ASP A 157 29.86 14.11 -12.65
N VAL A 158 30.02 13.63 -11.42
CA VAL A 158 30.03 12.20 -11.09
C VAL A 158 28.62 11.60 -11.24
N LEU A 159 27.59 12.29 -10.76
CA LEU A 159 26.21 11.81 -10.85
C LEU A 159 25.74 11.62 -12.30
N ARG A 160 26.22 12.42 -13.25
CA ARG A 160 25.87 12.29 -14.68
C ARG A 160 26.34 10.99 -15.32
N VAL A 161 27.35 10.34 -14.75
CA VAL A 161 28.00 9.14 -15.32
C VAL A 161 27.89 7.90 -14.43
N SER A 162 27.63 8.07 -13.13
CA SER A 162 27.57 6.96 -12.18
C SER A 162 26.37 6.04 -12.42
N GLU A 163 26.61 4.73 -12.30
CA GLU A 163 25.59 3.68 -12.36
C GLU A 163 24.66 3.69 -11.13
N GLN A 164 25.06 4.30 -10.02
CA GLN A 164 24.23 4.41 -8.81
C GLN A 164 23.15 5.50 -8.94
N THR A 165 23.37 6.52 -9.79
CA THR A 165 22.49 7.71 -9.88
C THR A 165 21.03 7.38 -10.26
N PRO A 166 20.75 6.52 -11.26
CA PRO A 166 19.37 6.17 -11.63
C PRO A 166 18.55 5.64 -10.46
N GLU A 167 19.14 4.76 -9.64
CA GLU A 167 18.48 4.17 -8.48
C GLU A 167 18.23 5.21 -7.39
N LEU A 168 19.18 6.14 -7.19
CA LEU A 168 19.03 7.25 -6.25
C LEU A 168 17.93 8.23 -6.66
N ILE A 169 17.84 8.55 -7.96
CA ILE A 169 16.74 9.35 -8.52
C ILE A 169 15.42 8.61 -8.29
N ALA A 170 15.36 7.31 -8.57
CA ALA A 170 14.16 6.52 -8.42
C ALA A 170 13.65 6.47 -6.96
N HIS A 171 14.55 6.19 -6.01
CA HIS A 171 14.24 6.17 -4.58
C HIS A 171 13.73 7.53 -4.08
N ASN A 172 14.42 8.62 -4.47
CA ASN A 172 14.07 9.95 -3.98
C ASN A 172 12.76 10.48 -4.60
N PHE A 173 12.56 10.30 -5.90
CA PHE A 173 11.48 10.97 -6.63
C PHE A 173 10.29 10.07 -7.01
N LEU A 174 10.49 8.76 -7.21
CA LEU A 174 9.46 7.86 -7.75
C LEU A 174 8.81 6.98 -6.68
N GLU A 175 9.60 6.50 -5.71
CA GLU A 175 9.16 5.60 -4.64
C GLU A 175 8.26 6.27 -3.60
N ALA A 176 7.34 5.51 -2.99
CA ALA A 176 6.47 5.89 -1.87
C ALA A 176 7.13 5.64 -0.49
N GLY A 177 6.55 6.17 0.60
CA GLY A 177 6.99 5.89 1.99
C GLY A 177 7.77 7.02 2.69
N GLU A 178 8.02 6.85 4.00
CA GLU A 178 8.88 7.73 4.80
C GLU A 178 10.34 7.61 4.34
N LYS A 179 10.95 8.74 3.98
CA LYS A 179 12.18 8.73 3.18
C LYS A 179 13.43 9.04 3.97
N ILE A 180 14.47 8.26 3.71
CA ILE A 180 15.84 8.77 3.69
C ILE A 180 15.89 9.84 2.59
N ARG A 181 16.05 11.11 2.99
CA ARG A 181 16.08 12.23 2.05
C ARG A 181 17.46 12.38 1.44
N TYR A 182 17.58 12.20 0.13
CA TYR A 182 18.78 12.53 -0.62
C TYR A 182 18.76 13.97 -1.13
N TYR A 183 19.85 14.67 -0.95
CA TYR A 183 20.09 16.01 -1.47
C TYR A 183 20.86 15.89 -2.78
N PHE A 184 20.25 16.33 -3.88
CA PHE A 184 20.93 16.44 -5.18
C PHE A 184 21.51 17.84 -5.34
N PRO A 185 22.71 17.98 -5.96
CA PRO A 185 23.33 19.29 -6.17
C PRO A 185 22.51 20.14 -7.13
N LYS A 186 22.48 21.46 -6.91
CA LYS A 186 21.68 22.41 -7.71
C LYS A 186 22.16 22.48 -9.16
N GLU A 187 23.42 22.13 -9.39
CA GLU A 187 24.08 22.04 -10.68
C GLU A 187 23.60 20.87 -11.53
N LEU A 188 22.90 19.88 -10.95
CA LEU A 188 22.25 18.80 -11.67
C LEU A 188 20.77 19.14 -11.86
N LEU A 189 20.42 19.60 -13.05
CA LEU A 189 19.08 20.13 -13.32
C LEU A 189 18.06 18.99 -13.47
N PRO A 190 16.79 19.18 -13.05
CA PRO A 190 15.73 18.19 -13.26
C PRO A 190 15.57 17.71 -14.71
N SER A 191 15.84 18.57 -15.69
CA SER A 191 15.81 18.21 -17.12
C SER A 191 16.87 17.19 -17.53
N GLU A 192 17.93 17.01 -16.75
CA GLU A 192 19.00 16.04 -17.02
C GLU A 192 18.62 14.61 -16.57
N TYR A 193 17.68 14.47 -15.62
CA TYR A 193 17.29 13.17 -15.07
C TYR A 193 16.74 12.21 -16.12
N GLU A 194 15.95 12.69 -17.08
CA GLU A 194 15.42 11.86 -18.16
C GLU A 194 16.54 11.21 -18.97
N GLY A 195 17.62 11.93 -19.25
CA GLY A 195 18.78 11.40 -19.98
C GLY A 195 19.52 10.31 -19.20
N ILE A 196 19.64 10.48 -17.88
CA ILE A 196 20.28 9.51 -16.98
C ILE A 196 19.43 8.23 -16.90
N LEU A 197 18.13 8.37 -16.64
CA LEU A 197 17.21 7.24 -16.55
C LEU A 197 17.06 6.50 -17.88
N LYS A 198 17.14 7.22 -19.01
CA LYS A 198 17.13 6.58 -20.34
C LYS A 198 18.32 5.63 -20.54
N LYS A 199 19.54 6.07 -20.21
CA LYS A 199 20.73 5.22 -20.29
C LYS A 199 20.59 3.97 -19.41
N TYR A 200 20.00 4.12 -18.23
CA TYR A 200 19.73 3.02 -17.31
C TYR A 200 18.74 2.00 -17.90
N VAL A 201 17.62 2.47 -18.45
CA VAL A 201 16.62 1.61 -19.10
C VAL A 201 17.20 0.84 -20.29
N GLU A 202 18.15 1.44 -21.01
CA GLU A 202 18.84 0.86 -22.16
C GLU A 202 20.07 0.01 -21.79
N SER A 203 20.40 -0.09 -20.50
CA SER A 203 21.52 -0.90 -20.01
C SER A 203 21.27 -2.40 -20.17
N GLU A 204 22.32 -3.22 -20.00
CA GLU A 204 22.24 -4.66 -20.23
C GLU A 204 21.38 -5.37 -19.16
N ASN A 205 21.50 -4.96 -17.89
CA ASN A 205 20.85 -5.62 -16.75
C ASN A 205 20.18 -4.61 -15.79
N PRO A 206 19.20 -3.81 -16.25
CA PRO A 206 18.45 -2.92 -15.37
C PRO A 206 17.62 -3.72 -14.34
N ASN A 207 17.56 -3.21 -13.11
CA ASN A 207 16.76 -3.86 -12.06
C ASN A 207 15.25 -3.65 -12.32
N PRO A 208 14.45 -4.72 -12.33
CA PRO A 208 13.03 -4.67 -12.69
C PRO A 208 12.20 -3.79 -11.76
N ASN A 209 12.57 -3.64 -10.49
CA ASN A 209 11.84 -2.81 -9.54
C ASN A 209 11.92 -1.32 -9.90
N TYR A 210 13.11 -0.84 -10.30
CA TYR A 210 13.27 0.54 -10.73
C TYR A 210 12.67 0.77 -12.13
N LEU A 211 12.75 -0.21 -13.03
CA LEU A 211 12.02 -0.14 -14.31
C LEU A 211 10.52 0.02 -14.09
N HIS A 212 9.95 -0.71 -13.12
CA HIS A 212 8.54 -0.60 -12.75
C HIS A 212 8.21 0.81 -12.27
N LEU A 213 8.99 1.37 -11.34
CA LEU A 213 8.80 2.75 -10.84
C LEU A 213 8.84 3.78 -11.98
N ILE A 214 9.81 3.67 -12.90
CA ILE A 214 9.92 4.58 -14.07
C ILE A 214 8.68 4.45 -14.96
N MET A 215 8.24 3.22 -15.22
CA MET A 215 7.07 2.92 -16.07
C MET A 215 5.79 3.56 -15.52
N ILE A 216 5.54 3.46 -14.20
CA ILE A 216 4.29 3.92 -13.59
C ILE A 216 4.33 5.37 -13.11
N HIS A 217 5.46 6.07 -13.14
CA HIS A 217 5.55 7.42 -12.57
C HIS A 217 4.69 8.45 -13.30
N ASN A 218 4.06 9.35 -12.55
CA ASN A 218 3.42 10.54 -13.11
C ASN A 218 4.45 11.68 -13.14
N SER A 219 4.75 12.19 -14.34
CA SER A 219 5.78 13.21 -14.55
C SER A 219 5.55 14.43 -13.66
N THR A 220 6.62 14.91 -13.02
CA THR A 220 6.58 16.07 -12.12
C THR A 220 7.57 17.13 -12.56
N LYS A 221 7.45 18.36 -12.03
CA LYS A 221 8.44 19.41 -12.27
C LYS A 221 9.82 19.06 -11.71
N GLU A 222 9.86 18.31 -10.60
CA GLU A 222 11.09 17.92 -9.91
C GLU A 222 11.79 16.73 -10.57
N CYS A 223 11.03 15.83 -11.19
CA CYS A 223 11.54 14.71 -11.96
C CYS A 223 10.68 14.53 -13.22
N PRO A 224 10.99 15.26 -14.31
CA PRO A 224 10.28 15.14 -15.56
C PRO A 224 10.62 13.81 -16.24
N ILE A 225 9.61 13.01 -16.55
CA ILE A 225 9.73 11.74 -17.28
C ILE A 225 8.74 11.75 -18.44
N SER A 226 9.25 11.64 -19.67
CA SER A 226 8.43 11.57 -20.87
C SER A 226 7.75 10.21 -21.06
N ASP A 227 6.65 10.18 -21.81
CA ASP A 227 5.97 8.93 -22.14
C ASP A 227 6.83 8.00 -23.02
N LYS A 228 7.81 8.56 -23.77
CA LYS A 228 8.79 7.77 -24.52
C LYS A 228 9.69 6.95 -23.58
N LEU A 229 10.18 7.57 -22.51
CA LEU A 229 10.98 6.88 -21.51
C LEU A 229 10.16 5.79 -20.79
N LYS A 230 8.91 6.09 -20.43
CA LYS A 230 8.01 5.08 -19.85
C LYS A 230 7.78 3.88 -20.76
N LEU A 231 7.59 4.13 -22.07
CA LEU A 231 7.44 3.05 -23.04
C LEU A 231 8.70 2.20 -23.14
N SER A 232 9.89 2.81 -23.15
CA SER A 232 11.16 2.08 -23.12
C SER A 232 11.30 1.25 -21.85
N ALA A 233 10.96 1.81 -20.68
CA ALA A 233 10.98 1.10 -19.41
C ALA A 233 10.01 -0.09 -19.39
N LYS A 234 8.80 0.08 -19.91
CA LYS A 234 7.81 -1.01 -20.07
C LYS A 234 8.35 -2.15 -20.94
N LYS A 235 8.97 -1.83 -22.09
CA LYS A 235 9.57 -2.83 -22.97
C LYS A 235 10.74 -3.56 -22.30
N ALA A 236 11.62 -2.84 -21.63
CA ALA A 236 12.73 -3.43 -20.87
C ALA A 236 12.22 -4.34 -19.74
N TYR A 237 11.19 -3.90 -19.02
CA TYR A 237 10.57 -4.66 -17.93
C TYR A 237 9.99 -5.98 -18.43
N HIS A 238 9.18 -5.96 -19.50
CA HIS A 238 8.64 -7.19 -20.08
C HIS A 238 9.73 -8.12 -20.60
N LYS A 239 10.75 -7.58 -21.31
CA LYS A 239 11.88 -8.36 -21.80
C LYS A 239 12.65 -9.05 -20.66
N TYR A 240 12.83 -8.38 -19.52
CA TYR A 240 13.46 -8.97 -18.35
C TYR A 240 12.68 -10.21 -17.86
N TRP A 241 11.36 -10.11 -17.72
CA TRP A 241 10.52 -11.21 -17.23
C TRP A 241 10.38 -12.35 -18.24
N GLU A 242 10.26 -12.05 -19.53
CA GLU A 242 10.24 -13.07 -20.60
C GLU A 242 11.52 -13.91 -20.60
N ASN A 243 12.69 -13.27 -20.42
CA ASN A 243 13.98 -13.97 -20.39
C ASN A 243 14.24 -14.76 -19.10
N ASN A 244 13.61 -14.38 -17.99
CA ASN A 244 13.84 -14.97 -16.66
C ASN A 244 12.65 -15.84 -16.18
N GLN A 245 11.67 -16.10 -17.05
CA GLN A 245 10.47 -16.88 -16.69
C GLN A 245 10.80 -18.33 -16.28
N ALA A 246 11.89 -18.89 -16.80
CA ALA A 246 12.34 -20.26 -16.50
C ALA A 246 13.28 -20.37 -15.28
N SER A 247 13.89 -19.26 -14.85
CA SER A 247 14.86 -19.21 -13.73
C SER A 247 14.29 -18.64 -12.44
N GLY A 248 13.12 -18.00 -12.49
CA GLY A 248 12.43 -17.47 -11.31
C GLY A 248 11.67 -18.53 -10.52
N THR A 249 11.88 -18.58 -9.21
CA THR A 249 11.03 -19.32 -8.26
C THR A 249 9.77 -18.50 -7.95
N GLY A 250 8.90 -18.34 -8.96
CA GLY A 250 7.59 -17.74 -8.77
C GLY A 250 6.57 -18.77 -8.27
N ILE A 251 5.76 -18.42 -7.27
CA ILE A 251 4.56 -19.20 -6.93
C ILE A 251 3.45 -18.74 -7.88
N GLY A 252 3.14 -19.56 -8.88
CA GLY A 252 1.99 -19.34 -9.75
C GLY A 252 0.68 -19.63 -9.00
N TYR A 253 -0.33 -18.80 -9.22
CA TYR A 253 -1.70 -19.02 -8.75
C TYR A 253 -2.66 -18.82 -9.93
N GLY A 254 -3.85 -19.42 -9.86
CA GLY A 254 -4.77 -19.42 -10.99
C GLY A 254 -6.21 -19.69 -10.63
N VAL A 255 -7.08 -19.48 -11.61
CA VAL A 255 -8.50 -19.77 -11.50
C VAL A 255 -8.94 -20.49 -12.76
N GLU A 256 -9.65 -21.61 -12.59
CA GLU A 256 -10.30 -22.33 -13.68
C GLU A 256 -11.81 -22.26 -13.50
N LEU A 257 -12.55 -22.16 -14.60
CA LEU A 257 -14.01 -22.09 -14.59
C LEU A 257 -14.55 -23.09 -15.60
N SER A 258 -15.52 -23.89 -15.17
CA SER A 258 -16.26 -24.80 -16.04
C SER A 258 -17.78 -24.73 -15.78
N PHE A 259 -18.55 -25.10 -16.80
CA PHE A 259 -19.97 -25.38 -16.67
C PHE A 259 -20.16 -26.89 -16.75
N GLY A 260 -20.84 -27.47 -15.78
CA GLY A 260 -20.97 -28.92 -15.64
C GLY A 260 -22.28 -29.32 -14.98
N ASP A 261 -22.54 -30.62 -14.96
CA ASP A 261 -23.66 -31.22 -14.21
C ASP A 261 -23.15 -31.53 -12.79
N VAL A 262 -23.43 -30.64 -11.85
CA VAL A 262 -22.97 -30.72 -10.46
C VAL A 262 -24.16 -30.74 -9.50
N PRO A 263 -24.06 -31.45 -8.35
CA PRO A 263 -25.18 -31.60 -7.43
C PRO A 263 -25.58 -30.29 -6.72
N ASP A 264 -24.62 -29.38 -6.53
CA ASP A 264 -24.83 -28.05 -5.98
C ASP A 264 -24.76 -27.00 -7.10
N VAL A 265 -25.48 -25.88 -6.96
CA VAL A 265 -25.53 -24.82 -8.00
C VAL A 265 -24.14 -24.27 -8.33
N VAL A 266 -23.22 -24.29 -7.34
CA VAL A 266 -21.80 -23.98 -7.50
C VAL A 266 -20.99 -24.97 -6.68
N SER A 267 -19.92 -25.51 -7.25
CA SER A 267 -18.88 -26.23 -6.52
C SER A 267 -17.51 -25.58 -6.73
N TYR A 268 -16.64 -25.70 -5.73
CA TYR A 268 -15.25 -25.24 -5.84
C TYR A 268 -14.28 -26.30 -5.34
N GLU A 269 -13.16 -26.43 -6.04
CA GLU A 269 -12.06 -27.32 -5.69
C GLU A 269 -10.74 -26.54 -5.66
N LYS A 270 -9.88 -26.86 -4.69
CA LYS A 270 -8.55 -26.27 -4.58
C LYS A 270 -7.51 -27.27 -5.03
N ASP A 271 -6.79 -26.94 -6.09
CA ASP A 271 -5.68 -27.71 -6.66
C ASP A 271 -4.39 -26.90 -6.52
N GLY A 272 -3.68 -27.10 -5.41
CA GLY A 272 -2.53 -26.28 -5.04
C GLY A 272 -2.90 -24.81 -4.81
N TYR A 273 -2.37 -23.91 -5.65
CA TYR A 273 -2.68 -22.48 -5.68
C TYR A 273 -3.71 -22.09 -6.75
N THR A 274 -4.35 -23.08 -7.39
CA THR A 274 -5.42 -22.88 -8.36
C THR A 274 -6.76 -23.19 -7.73
N ILE A 275 -7.75 -22.31 -7.94
CA ILE A 275 -9.14 -22.54 -7.53
C ILE A 275 -9.97 -22.88 -8.77
N LYS A 276 -10.66 -24.01 -8.77
CA LYS A 276 -11.53 -24.46 -9.87
C LYS A 276 -12.98 -24.26 -9.46
N TYR A 277 -13.72 -23.45 -10.21
CA TYR A 277 -15.15 -23.25 -10.04
C TYR A 277 -15.93 -24.05 -11.08
N THR A 278 -16.97 -24.76 -10.65
CA THR A 278 -17.93 -25.42 -11.53
C THR A 278 -19.33 -24.93 -11.22
N TYR A 279 -20.00 -24.36 -12.22
CA TYR A 279 -21.40 -23.91 -12.09
C TYR A 279 -22.33 -24.89 -12.77
N ASP A 280 -23.48 -25.17 -12.13
CA ASP A 280 -24.49 -26.03 -12.72
C ASP A 280 -25.08 -25.39 -13.99
N ILE A 281 -24.86 -26.04 -15.12
CA ILE A 281 -25.37 -25.56 -16.41
C ILE A 281 -26.89 -25.63 -16.47
N LYS A 282 -27.52 -26.64 -15.86
CA LYS A 282 -28.98 -26.82 -15.90
C LYS A 282 -29.67 -25.69 -15.16
N TRP A 283 -29.19 -25.39 -13.95
CA TRP A 283 -29.67 -24.24 -13.19
C TRP A 283 -29.58 -22.94 -14.01
N LEU A 284 -28.47 -22.70 -14.70
CA LEU A 284 -28.30 -21.48 -15.51
C LEU A 284 -29.26 -21.44 -16.72
N GLU A 285 -29.52 -22.58 -17.36
CA GLU A 285 -30.44 -22.70 -18.51
C GLU A 285 -31.92 -22.54 -18.09
N GLU A 286 -32.27 -22.97 -16.88
CA GLU A 286 -33.63 -22.83 -16.34
C GLU A 286 -33.93 -21.41 -15.83
N ASN A 287 -32.90 -20.60 -15.54
CA ASN A 287 -33.03 -19.30 -14.87
C ASN A 287 -32.50 -18.13 -15.72
N LEU A 288 -33.11 -17.94 -16.89
CA LEU A 288 -32.72 -16.93 -17.89
C LEU A 288 -33.57 -15.64 -17.86
N ASP A 289 -34.45 -15.45 -16.87
CA ASP A 289 -35.16 -14.19 -16.71
C ASP A 289 -34.22 -13.07 -16.22
N TYR A 290 -34.50 -11.83 -16.62
CA TYR A 290 -33.62 -10.69 -16.39
C TYR A 290 -33.32 -10.40 -14.91
N PRO A 291 -34.30 -10.43 -13.98
CA PRO A 291 -34.02 -10.38 -12.55
C PRO A 291 -33.03 -11.45 -12.09
N THR A 292 -33.26 -12.72 -12.46
CA THR A 292 -32.39 -13.82 -12.01
C THR A 292 -30.99 -13.72 -12.61
N ILE A 293 -30.86 -13.27 -13.85
CA ILE A 293 -29.56 -12.98 -14.48
C ILE A 293 -28.73 -11.99 -13.64
N LEU A 294 -29.35 -10.90 -13.17
CA LEU A 294 -28.65 -9.93 -12.32
C LEU A 294 -28.35 -10.49 -10.92
N ASN A 295 -29.28 -11.26 -10.36
CA ASN A 295 -29.11 -11.91 -9.06
C ASN A 295 -27.94 -12.91 -9.05
N ASN A 296 -27.60 -13.53 -10.19
CA ASN A 296 -26.45 -14.43 -10.29
C ASN A 296 -25.13 -13.76 -9.94
N PHE A 297 -24.96 -12.47 -10.28
CA PHE A 297 -23.76 -11.75 -9.89
C PHE A 297 -23.61 -11.63 -8.37
N LYS A 298 -24.72 -11.53 -7.63
CA LYS A 298 -24.69 -11.50 -6.17
C LYS A 298 -24.57 -12.90 -5.57
N PHE A 299 -25.45 -13.82 -5.95
CA PHE A 299 -25.62 -15.09 -5.21
C PHE A 299 -24.78 -16.25 -5.76
N LEU A 300 -24.45 -16.25 -7.06
CA LEU A 300 -23.61 -17.30 -7.65
C LEU A 300 -22.15 -16.88 -7.77
N PHE A 301 -21.92 -15.67 -8.28
CA PHE A 301 -20.56 -15.18 -8.54
C PHE A 301 -19.97 -14.40 -7.37
N GLU A 302 -20.79 -14.08 -6.35
CA GLU A 302 -20.36 -13.40 -5.12
C GLU A 302 -19.62 -12.09 -5.40
N TYR A 303 -20.05 -11.30 -6.39
CA TYR A 303 -19.49 -9.96 -6.67
C TYR A 303 -19.73 -9.00 -5.51
N PHE A 304 -20.75 -9.29 -4.71
CA PHE A 304 -21.13 -8.54 -3.53
C PHE A 304 -21.22 -9.48 -2.35
N ASP A 305 -20.72 -9.05 -1.20
CA ASP A 305 -20.94 -9.77 0.04
C ASP A 305 -22.38 -9.59 0.57
N MET A 306 -22.65 -10.16 1.74
CA MET A 306 -23.95 -10.06 2.39
C MET A 306 -24.37 -8.61 2.74
N PHE A 307 -23.41 -7.67 2.82
CA PHE A 307 -23.62 -6.24 3.09
C PHE A 307 -23.44 -5.37 1.84
N TRP A 308 -23.54 -5.98 0.65
CA TRP A 308 -23.46 -5.32 -0.64
C TRP A 308 -22.14 -4.58 -0.91
N ARG A 309 -21.05 -4.98 -0.24
CA ARG A 309 -19.70 -4.50 -0.55
C ARG A 309 -19.14 -5.29 -1.71
N CYS A 310 -18.50 -4.60 -2.66
CA CYS A 310 -17.78 -5.27 -3.75
C CYS A 310 -16.63 -6.14 -3.22
N THR A 311 -16.55 -7.39 -3.66
CA THR A 311 -15.62 -8.41 -3.12
C THR A 311 -14.24 -8.43 -3.77
N PHE A 312 -14.02 -7.61 -4.80
CA PHE A 312 -12.75 -7.56 -5.54
C PHE A 312 -12.12 -6.17 -5.52
N VAL A 313 -12.27 -5.46 -4.40
CA VAL A 313 -11.50 -4.26 -4.04
C VAL A 313 -10.19 -4.65 -3.35
N ALA A 314 -9.21 -3.76 -3.29
CA ALA A 314 -8.00 -4.01 -2.51
C ALA A 314 -8.26 -3.64 -1.04
N VAL A 315 -8.11 -4.63 -0.15
CA VAL A 315 -8.30 -4.47 1.29
C VAL A 315 -6.97 -4.71 1.98
N GLU A 316 -6.63 -3.85 2.94
CA GLU A 316 -5.33 -3.89 3.59
C GLU A 316 -5.16 -5.16 4.45
N SER A 317 -6.19 -5.57 5.19
CA SER A 317 -6.14 -6.76 6.06
C SER A 317 -5.95 -8.08 5.32
N GLU A 318 -6.19 -8.11 4.00
CA GLU A 318 -6.00 -9.29 3.16
C GLU A 318 -4.59 -9.38 2.57
N MET A 319 -3.75 -8.36 2.76
CA MET A 319 -2.36 -8.37 2.32
C MET A 319 -1.48 -8.88 3.47
N GLY A 320 -0.68 -9.92 3.21
CA GLY A 320 0.35 -10.32 4.16
C GLY A 320 1.40 -9.23 4.37
N VAL A 321 2.10 -9.22 5.51
CA VAL A 321 3.16 -8.25 5.83
C VAL A 321 4.18 -8.14 4.69
N PHE A 322 4.60 -9.27 4.14
CA PHE A 322 5.52 -9.29 3.01
C PHE A 322 4.93 -8.69 1.72
N GLU A 323 3.63 -8.83 1.46
CA GLU A 323 3.01 -8.24 0.26
C GLU A 323 2.87 -6.72 0.37
N LYS A 324 2.64 -6.24 1.59
CA LYS A 324 2.58 -4.81 1.92
C LYS A 324 3.96 -4.17 1.76
N ASP A 325 4.99 -4.79 2.34
CA ASP A 325 6.28 -4.13 2.59
C ASP A 325 7.40 -4.55 1.63
N ILE A 326 7.31 -5.72 0.96
CA ILE A 326 8.33 -6.14 -0.02
C ILE A 326 8.06 -5.51 -1.39
N GLY A 327 9.13 -4.94 -1.96
CA GLY A 327 9.16 -4.37 -3.30
C GLY A 327 8.98 -2.85 -3.30
N LEU A 328 9.47 -2.20 -4.36
CA LEU A 328 9.39 -0.75 -4.48
C LEU A 328 7.99 -0.35 -4.97
N LYS A 329 7.31 0.52 -4.21
CA LYS A 329 5.97 1.03 -4.56
C LYS A 329 6.04 2.47 -5.09
N GLY A 330 5.24 2.80 -6.08
CA GLY A 330 5.14 4.16 -6.61
C GLY A 330 4.29 5.09 -5.74
N LYS A 331 4.60 6.39 -5.72
CA LYS A 331 3.88 7.42 -4.91
C LYS A 331 2.36 7.47 -5.04
N LYS A 332 1.82 7.09 -6.20
CA LYS A 332 0.38 7.06 -6.49
C LYS A 332 -0.04 5.69 -7.00
N GLU A 333 0.64 4.65 -6.57
CA GLU A 333 0.31 3.30 -6.98
C GLU A 333 -0.93 2.82 -6.23
N TYR A 334 -1.88 2.20 -6.96
CA TYR A 334 -2.94 1.42 -6.34
C TYR A 334 -2.32 0.12 -5.81
N ILE A 335 -2.12 0.06 -4.50
CA ILE A 335 -1.52 -1.09 -3.82
C ILE A 335 -2.51 -2.25 -3.82
N LYS A 336 -2.05 -3.41 -4.27
CA LYS A 336 -2.85 -4.63 -4.39
C LYS A 336 -2.00 -5.84 -4.05
N GLY A 337 -2.61 -6.78 -3.31
CA GLY A 337 -2.01 -8.07 -2.96
C GLY A 337 -2.51 -9.21 -3.83
N THR A 338 -2.10 -10.42 -3.49
CA THR A 338 -2.50 -11.66 -4.15
C THR A 338 -4.00 -11.91 -4.04
N SER A 339 -4.62 -11.58 -2.89
CA SER A 339 -6.09 -11.68 -2.71
C SER A 339 -6.84 -10.89 -3.79
N PHE A 340 -6.50 -9.61 -3.95
CA PHE A 340 -7.09 -8.76 -4.99
C PHE A 340 -6.91 -9.34 -6.39
N ASN A 341 -5.70 -9.79 -6.73
CA ASN A 341 -5.42 -10.34 -8.05
C ASN A 341 -6.25 -11.60 -8.33
N MET A 342 -6.39 -12.48 -7.32
CA MET A 342 -7.22 -13.68 -7.40
C MET A 342 -8.69 -13.32 -7.59
N CYS A 343 -9.27 -12.47 -6.74
CA CYS A 343 -10.67 -12.04 -6.85
C CYS A 343 -10.94 -11.32 -8.19
N ASN A 344 -10.02 -10.49 -8.65
CA ASN A 344 -10.16 -9.81 -9.94
C ASN A 344 -10.07 -10.81 -11.12
N MET A 345 -9.21 -11.82 -11.04
CA MET A 345 -9.12 -12.89 -12.05
C MET A 345 -10.40 -13.74 -12.07
N THR A 346 -10.88 -14.20 -10.91
CA THR A 346 -12.12 -14.96 -10.76
C THR A 346 -13.30 -14.19 -11.34
N SER A 347 -13.50 -12.94 -10.92
CA SER A 347 -14.59 -12.11 -11.40
C SER A 347 -14.52 -11.87 -12.91
N THR A 348 -13.35 -11.59 -13.47
CA THR A 348 -13.21 -11.41 -14.94
C THR A 348 -13.49 -12.72 -15.70
N LEU A 349 -13.07 -13.88 -15.20
CA LEU A 349 -13.40 -15.18 -15.83
C LEU A 349 -14.89 -15.50 -15.74
N GLN A 350 -15.53 -15.25 -14.59
CA GLN A 350 -16.98 -15.39 -14.42
C GLN A 350 -17.75 -14.48 -15.40
N MET A 351 -17.34 -13.21 -15.55
CA MET A 351 -17.97 -12.29 -16.50
C MET A 351 -17.85 -12.80 -17.94
N ASN A 352 -16.64 -13.21 -18.35
CA ASN A 352 -16.40 -13.77 -19.68
C ASN A 352 -17.26 -15.02 -19.94
N ALA A 353 -17.26 -15.96 -19.00
CA ALA A 353 -18.00 -17.21 -19.14
C ALA A 353 -19.51 -16.97 -19.20
N TYR A 354 -20.03 -16.13 -18.30
CA TYR A 354 -21.46 -15.86 -18.21
C TYR A 354 -21.96 -15.01 -19.38
N TYR A 355 -21.20 -14.00 -19.82
CA TYR A 355 -21.51 -13.25 -21.03
C TYR A 355 -21.64 -14.18 -22.25
N ASN A 356 -20.69 -15.09 -22.44
CA ASN A 356 -20.73 -16.05 -23.53
C ASN A 356 -21.89 -17.04 -23.41
N PHE A 357 -22.21 -17.48 -22.19
CA PHE A 357 -23.37 -18.33 -21.92
C PHE A 357 -24.69 -17.63 -22.28
N LEU A 358 -24.87 -16.37 -21.88
CA LEU A 358 -26.06 -15.58 -22.20
C LEU A 358 -26.18 -15.35 -23.71
N GLN A 359 -25.08 -15.04 -24.40
CA GLN A 359 -25.07 -14.88 -25.86
C GLN A 359 -25.49 -16.16 -26.59
N LYS A 360 -25.02 -17.34 -26.14
CA LYS A 360 -25.46 -18.64 -26.70
C LYS A 360 -26.97 -18.87 -26.54
N ASN A 361 -27.56 -18.32 -25.49
CA ASN A 361 -29.00 -18.35 -25.23
C ASN A 361 -29.75 -17.14 -25.83
N ASN A 362 -29.11 -16.38 -26.74
CA ASN A 362 -29.66 -15.19 -27.42
C ASN A 362 -30.04 -14.04 -26.48
N ILE A 363 -29.37 -13.91 -25.34
CA ILE A 363 -29.58 -12.83 -24.37
C ILE A 363 -28.38 -11.89 -24.40
N SER A 364 -28.66 -10.59 -24.60
CA SER A 364 -27.66 -9.53 -24.49
C SER A 364 -27.66 -8.96 -23.09
N LEU A 365 -26.53 -9.02 -22.39
CA LEU A 365 -26.40 -8.49 -21.04
C LEU A 365 -26.69 -6.96 -20.98
N GLU A 366 -26.36 -6.21 -22.03
CA GLU A 366 -26.70 -4.78 -22.10
C GLU A 366 -28.22 -4.53 -22.20
N LEU A 367 -29.00 -5.46 -22.74
CA LEU A 367 -30.47 -5.36 -22.71
C LEU A 367 -31.03 -5.63 -21.30
N VAL A 368 -30.39 -6.52 -20.54
CA VAL A 368 -30.72 -6.74 -19.13
C VAL A 368 -30.40 -5.48 -18.31
N ILE A 369 -29.26 -4.84 -18.57
CA ILE A 369 -28.87 -3.55 -17.99
C ILE A 369 -29.91 -2.46 -18.33
N LYS A 370 -30.32 -2.37 -19.61
CA LYS A 370 -31.38 -1.44 -20.03
C LYS A 370 -32.68 -1.66 -19.26
N TRP A 371 -33.13 -2.90 -19.16
CA TRP A 371 -34.34 -3.26 -18.42
C TRP A 371 -34.25 -2.88 -16.95
N PHE A 372 -33.09 -3.08 -16.30
CA PHE A 372 -32.90 -2.68 -14.90
C PHE A 372 -33.21 -1.19 -14.70
N PHE A 373 -32.59 -0.33 -15.50
CA PHE A 373 -32.76 1.13 -15.35
C PHE A 373 -34.14 1.61 -15.81
N GLU A 374 -34.63 1.16 -16.97
CA GLU A 374 -35.83 1.75 -17.59
C GLU A 374 -37.15 1.13 -17.11
N VAL A 375 -37.12 -0.13 -16.68
CA VAL A 375 -38.31 -0.92 -16.34
C VAL A 375 -38.32 -1.26 -14.87
N TYR A 376 -37.33 -2.02 -14.38
CA TYR A 376 -37.32 -2.52 -13.00
C TYR A 376 -37.37 -1.40 -11.95
N LEU A 377 -36.51 -0.38 -12.07
CA LEU A 377 -36.51 0.75 -11.11
C LEU A 377 -37.87 1.47 -11.06
N LYS A 378 -38.52 1.61 -12.22
CA LYS A 378 -39.83 2.25 -12.33
C LYS A 378 -40.96 1.37 -11.78
N GLU A 379 -40.98 0.10 -12.15
CA GLU A 379 -42.08 -0.80 -11.80
C GLU A 379 -42.04 -1.22 -10.33
N GLU A 380 -40.86 -1.50 -9.78
CA GLU A 380 -40.71 -1.95 -8.40
C GLU A 380 -40.64 -0.81 -7.38
N PHE A 381 -39.98 0.30 -7.73
CA PHE A 381 -39.73 1.41 -6.78
C PHE A 381 -40.42 2.72 -7.16
N GLY A 382 -41.15 2.77 -8.28
CA GLY A 382 -41.73 4.02 -8.78
C GLY A 382 -40.68 5.01 -9.31
N ALA A 383 -39.41 4.61 -9.41
CA ALA A 383 -38.29 5.47 -9.79
C ALA A 383 -38.17 5.55 -11.32
N GLY A 384 -39.01 6.40 -11.91
CA GLY A 384 -39.04 6.63 -13.35
C GLY A 384 -38.00 7.64 -13.84
N GLY A 385 -37.78 7.65 -15.15
CA GLY A 385 -37.01 8.70 -15.84
C GLY A 385 -35.58 8.30 -16.16
N PHE A 386 -35.09 7.14 -15.73
CA PHE A 386 -33.80 6.59 -16.15
C PHE A 386 -33.84 6.11 -17.61
N VAL A 387 -32.70 6.20 -18.31
CA VAL A 387 -32.49 5.74 -19.69
C VAL A 387 -31.08 5.17 -19.78
N TYR A 388 -30.98 4.04 -20.50
CA TYR A 388 -29.73 3.40 -20.86
C TYR A 388 -29.78 2.94 -22.32
N ASN A 389 -28.76 3.30 -23.09
CA ASN A 389 -28.67 2.97 -24.51
C ASN A 389 -27.67 1.83 -24.75
N PRO A 390 -28.14 0.60 -24.98
CA PRO A 390 -27.27 -0.54 -25.19
C PRO A 390 -26.53 -0.42 -26.54
N SER A 391 -25.31 -0.95 -26.57
CA SER A 391 -24.55 -1.11 -27.81
C SER A 391 -25.31 -2.03 -28.77
N LYS A 392 -25.15 -1.82 -30.08
CA LYS A 392 -25.69 -2.78 -31.07
C LYS A 392 -24.97 -4.12 -30.91
N ASN A 393 -25.70 -5.22 -31.12
CA ASN A 393 -25.15 -6.57 -30.94
C ASN A 393 -23.96 -6.84 -31.89
N ASP A 394 -24.05 -6.33 -33.12
CA ASP A 394 -23.05 -6.44 -34.19
C ASP A 394 -21.98 -5.33 -34.16
N ALA A 395 -22.01 -4.45 -33.16
CA ALA A 395 -21.00 -3.42 -32.99
C ALA A 395 -19.62 -4.02 -32.69
N SER A 396 -18.57 -3.31 -33.12
CA SER A 396 -17.19 -3.66 -32.79
C SER A 396 -16.95 -3.56 -31.27
N TRP A 397 -15.96 -4.28 -30.75
CA TRP A 397 -15.58 -4.18 -29.33
C TRP A 397 -15.18 -2.74 -28.93
N LEU A 398 -14.54 -2.01 -29.85
CA LEU A 398 -14.24 -0.60 -29.67
C LEU A 398 -15.51 0.24 -29.44
N ASP A 399 -16.52 0.08 -30.29
CA ASP A 399 -17.77 0.84 -30.17
C ASP A 399 -18.53 0.46 -28.90
N LYS A 400 -18.51 -0.83 -28.54
CA LYS A 400 -19.07 -1.33 -27.27
C LYS A 400 -18.38 -0.70 -26.06
N CYS A 401 -17.04 -0.65 -26.04
CA CYS A 401 -16.26 0.00 -24.98
C CYS A 401 -16.57 1.50 -24.84
N ARG A 402 -16.64 2.22 -25.96
CA ARG A 402 -16.97 3.65 -25.96
C ARG A 402 -18.38 3.90 -25.45
N ASN A 403 -19.34 3.12 -25.92
CA ASN A 403 -20.74 3.27 -25.55
C ASN A 403 -20.94 3.01 -24.06
N ILE A 404 -20.48 1.87 -23.54
CA ILE A 404 -20.66 1.54 -22.12
C ILE A 404 -19.95 2.53 -21.20
N ALA A 405 -18.75 3.01 -21.56
CA ALA A 405 -18.04 4.03 -20.78
C ALA A 405 -18.80 5.36 -20.72
N SER A 406 -19.48 5.74 -21.81
CA SER A 406 -20.34 6.93 -21.85
C SER A 406 -21.63 6.71 -21.05
N GLU A 407 -22.27 5.56 -21.19
CA GLU A 407 -23.53 5.26 -20.51
C GLU A 407 -23.33 5.07 -18.99
N MET A 408 -22.16 4.63 -18.51
CA MET A 408 -21.79 4.66 -17.09
C MET A 408 -21.90 6.07 -16.49
N ASP A 409 -21.31 7.06 -17.16
CA ASP A 409 -21.41 8.45 -16.74
C ASP A 409 -22.88 8.91 -16.82
N GLY A 410 -23.59 8.53 -17.88
CA GLY A 410 -25.00 8.83 -18.06
C GLY A 410 -25.87 8.36 -16.89
N VAL A 411 -25.78 7.09 -16.51
CA VAL A 411 -26.64 6.52 -15.45
C VAL A 411 -26.28 7.05 -14.06
N LEU A 412 -25.00 7.31 -13.78
CA LEU A 412 -24.58 7.89 -12.51
C LEU A 412 -25.03 9.35 -12.36
N LYS A 413 -25.06 10.14 -13.44
CA LYS A 413 -25.62 11.50 -13.43
C LYS A 413 -27.12 11.47 -13.16
N GLN A 414 -27.82 10.57 -13.85
CA GLN A 414 -29.26 10.37 -13.68
C GLN A 414 -29.58 9.95 -12.24
N TYR A 415 -28.81 9.01 -11.68
CA TYR A 415 -28.96 8.57 -10.29
C TYR A 415 -28.72 9.71 -9.31
N ARG A 416 -27.61 10.47 -9.44
CA ARG A 416 -27.33 11.63 -8.58
C ARG A 416 -28.47 12.63 -8.58
N MET A 417 -28.95 13.02 -9.77
CA MET A 417 -30.08 13.94 -9.91
C MET A 417 -31.35 13.39 -9.26
N TYR A 418 -31.63 12.09 -9.43
CA TYR A 418 -32.77 11.47 -8.78
C TYR A 418 -32.66 11.47 -7.24
N VAL A 419 -31.45 11.30 -6.68
CA VAL A 419 -31.21 11.37 -5.24
C VAL A 419 -31.40 12.79 -4.70
N GLU A 420 -30.88 13.79 -5.42
CA GLU A 420 -30.88 15.20 -5.00
C GLU A 420 -32.24 15.87 -5.20
N ASP A 421 -32.87 15.64 -6.36
CA ASP A 421 -34.08 16.36 -6.80
C ASP A 421 -35.35 15.51 -6.70
N GLY A 422 -35.24 14.19 -6.44
CA GLY A 422 -36.35 13.25 -6.39
C GLY A 422 -36.94 12.86 -7.75
N GLN A 423 -36.42 13.42 -8.84
CA GLN A 423 -36.83 13.14 -10.21
C GLN A 423 -35.66 13.38 -11.18
N ILE A 424 -35.75 12.84 -12.39
CA ILE A 424 -34.76 13.08 -13.45
C ILE A 424 -35.34 14.09 -14.43
N ASP A 425 -34.80 15.32 -14.42
CA ASP A 425 -35.09 16.34 -15.42
C ASP A 425 -34.09 16.22 -16.59
N ARG A 426 -34.60 15.90 -17.78
CA ARG A 426 -33.78 15.67 -18.97
C ARG A 426 -33.17 16.95 -19.53
N GLU A 427 -33.92 18.04 -19.53
CA GLU A 427 -33.43 19.32 -20.04
C GLU A 427 -32.31 19.84 -19.13
N LEU A 428 -32.45 19.69 -17.81
CA LEU A 428 -31.40 20.03 -16.86
C LEU A 428 -30.16 19.16 -17.02
N LEU A 429 -30.33 17.85 -17.25
CA LEU A 429 -29.21 16.92 -17.44
C LEU A 429 -28.41 17.25 -18.71
N GLU A 430 -29.07 17.67 -19.79
CA GLU A 430 -28.43 18.12 -21.03
C GLU A 430 -27.63 19.42 -20.86
N MET A 431 -28.03 20.29 -19.92
CA MET A 431 -27.28 21.51 -19.57
C MET A 431 -26.07 21.23 -18.68
N SER A 432 -26.00 20.07 -18.03
CA SER A 432 -24.94 19.73 -17.07
C SER A 432 -23.65 19.27 -17.76
N SER A 433 -22.66 20.16 -17.80
CA SER A 433 -21.32 19.85 -18.34
C SER A 433 -20.37 19.21 -17.32
N GLU A 434 -20.80 19.00 -16.08
CA GLU A 434 -19.91 18.52 -15.03
C GLU A 434 -19.51 17.05 -15.24
N HIS A 435 -18.24 16.74 -14.98
CA HIS A 435 -17.75 15.38 -14.91
C HIS A 435 -18.17 14.74 -13.58
N ILE A 436 -18.54 13.46 -13.61
CA ILE A 436 -18.81 12.72 -12.38
C ILE A 436 -17.52 12.48 -11.62
N VAL A 437 -17.54 12.87 -10.36
CA VAL A 437 -16.55 12.46 -9.37
C VAL A 437 -17.18 11.32 -8.56
N LEU A 438 -16.66 10.11 -8.69
CA LEU A 438 -17.25 8.90 -8.11
C LEU A 438 -17.41 8.98 -6.58
N SER A 439 -16.46 9.62 -5.89
CA SER A 439 -16.52 9.85 -4.44
C SER A 439 -17.63 10.83 -4.01
N MET A 440 -18.24 11.55 -4.95
CA MET A 440 -19.27 12.56 -4.68
C MET A 440 -20.66 12.11 -5.13
N VAL A 441 -20.82 10.89 -5.64
CA VAL A 441 -22.15 10.36 -5.97
C VAL A 441 -22.89 10.08 -4.65
N PRO A 442 -24.02 10.76 -4.37
CA PRO A 442 -24.67 10.70 -3.06
C PRO A 442 -25.40 9.37 -2.85
N SER A 443 -25.63 9.02 -1.59
CA SER A 443 -26.55 7.95 -1.17
C SER A 443 -27.87 8.56 -0.70
N PHE A 444 -28.98 7.82 -0.80
CA PHE A 444 -30.20 8.15 -0.06
C PHE A 444 -30.03 7.99 1.45
N LEU A 445 -29.08 7.16 1.86
CA LEU A 445 -28.87 6.73 3.23
C LEU A 445 -27.85 7.65 3.88
N GLU A 446 -28.30 8.39 4.90
CA GLU A 446 -27.37 9.12 5.75
C GLU A 446 -26.48 8.15 6.53
N ASN A 447 -25.19 8.48 6.61
CA ASN A 447 -24.18 7.70 7.33
C ASN A 447 -24.15 6.23 6.87
N LYS A 448 -24.16 5.98 5.56
CA LYS A 448 -24.16 4.64 4.97
C LYS A 448 -22.93 3.83 5.36
N TYR A 449 -21.74 4.42 5.27
CA TYR A 449 -20.47 3.76 5.54
C TYR A 449 -19.80 4.35 6.78
N ALA A 450 -19.10 3.50 7.53
CA ALA A 450 -18.28 3.88 8.67
C ALA A 450 -16.83 3.42 8.50
N TYR A 451 -15.89 4.30 8.84
CA TYR A 451 -14.44 4.08 8.73
C TYR A 451 -13.76 4.39 10.06
N ALA A 452 -12.81 3.54 10.46
CA ALA A 452 -11.92 3.82 11.57
C ALA A 452 -11.09 5.09 11.29
N GLU A 453 -10.99 5.98 12.28
CA GLU A 453 -10.28 7.26 12.16
C GLU A 453 -9.28 7.48 13.30
N SER A 454 -9.63 7.08 14.53
CA SER A 454 -8.75 7.29 15.69
C SER A 454 -7.59 6.30 15.74
N THR A 455 -6.44 6.78 16.22
CA THR A 455 -5.28 5.93 16.53
C THR A 455 -5.63 4.82 17.50
N ASP A 456 -6.56 5.09 18.43
CA ASP A 456 -7.03 4.13 19.43
C ASP A 456 -7.78 2.97 18.77
N ILE A 457 -8.72 3.22 17.85
CA ILE A 457 -9.40 2.12 17.14
C ILE A 457 -8.44 1.32 16.29
N HIS A 458 -7.52 1.97 15.57
CA HIS A 458 -6.51 1.25 14.81
C HIS A 458 -5.64 0.37 15.71
N HIS A 459 -5.26 0.87 16.89
CA HIS A 459 -4.50 0.09 17.87
C HIS A 459 -5.32 -1.09 18.43
N GLN A 460 -6.61 -0.89 18.73
CA GLN A 460 -7.51 -1.97 19.16
C GLN A 460 -7.60 -3.06 18.09
N MET A 461 -7.88 -2.69 16.84
CA MET A 461 -7.98 -3.65 15.72
C MET A 461 -6.67 -4.41 15.51
N HIS A 462 -5.53 -3.73 15.58
CA HIS A 462 -4.22 -4.36 15.49
C HIS A 462 -4.02 -5.39 16.61
N LEU A 463 -4.22 -5.01 17.88
CA LEU A 463 -4.03 -5.91 19.01
C LEU A 463 -4.96 -7.13 18.96
N LEU A 464 -6.21 -6.94 18.54
CA LEU A 464 -7.25 -7.96 18.52
C LEU A 464 -7.13 -8.94 17.35
N PHE A 465 -6.84 -8.44 16.15
CA PHE A 465 -7.04 -9.18 14.90
C PHE A 465 -5.77 -9.39 14.09
N SER A 466 -4.70 -8.63 14.32
CA SER A 466 -3.45 -8.80 13.59
C SER A 466 -2.71 -10.05 14.07
N ASP A 467 -2.15 -10.79 13.11
CA ASP A 467 -1.23 -11.89 13.36
C ASP A 467 0.16 -11.41 13.81
N GLN A 468 0.46 -10.12 13.66
CA GLN A 468 1.66 -9.46 14.19
C GLN A 468 1.46 -8.86 15.59
N SER A 469 0.29 -9.08 16.20
CA SER A 469 0.01 -8.61 17.55
C SER A 469 0.92 -9.26 18.59
N THR A 470 1.50 -8.46 19.46
CA THR A 470 2.44 -8.92 20.50
C THR A 470 1.79 -9.74 21.61
N ILE A 471 0.45 -9.76 21.67
CA ILE A 471 -0.33 -10.41 22.73
C ILE A 471 -0.96 -11.75 22.32
N THR A 472 -0.68 -12.25 21.12
CA THR A 472 -1.29 -13.52 20.63
C THR A 472 -0.58 -14.77 21.15
N TYR A 473 0.74 -14.73 21.33
CA TYR A 473 1.53 -15.89 21.79
C TYR A 473 1.46 -16.06 23.30
N THR A 474 1.22 -17.29 23.77
CA THR A 474 1.34 -17.66 25.19
C THR A 474 2.06 -19.00 25.34
N GLU A 475 2.65 -19.29 26.50
CA GLU A 475 3.26 -20.61 26.71
C GLU A 475 2.24 -21.75 26.70
N LYS A 476 1.01 -21.45 27.15
CA LYS A 476 -0.10 -22.39 27.27
C LYS A 476 -0.61 -22.87 25.92
N THR A 477 -0.78 -21.94 24.97
CA THR A 477 -1.38 -22.23 23.65
C THR A 477 -0.35 -22.22 22.51
N LYS A 478 0.90 -21.85 22.80
CA LYS A 478 1.94 -21.62 21.79
C LYS A 478 1.39 -20.72 20.68
N SER A 479 1.61 -21.09 19.41
CA SER A 479 1.15 -20.36 18.23
C SER A 479 -0.08 -21.03 17.57
N SER A 480 -0.95 -21.67 18.35
CA SER A 480 -2.14 -22.35 17.80
C SER A 480 -3.21 -21.41 17.24
N TYR A 481 -3.13 -20.10 17.54
CA TYR A 481 -4.10 -19.10 17.12
C TYR A 481 -3.38 -17.93 16.42
N ASN A 482 -4.01 -17.39 15.36
CA ASN A 482 -3.45 -16.31 14.55
C ASN A 482 -3.91 -14.91 15.01
N SER A 483 -4.74 -14.81 16.04
CA SER A 483 -5.14 -13.52 16.61
C SER A 483 -5.58 -13.65 18.07
N PHE A 484 -5.44 -12.56 18.83
CA PHE A 484 -5.88 -12.49 20.22
C PHE A 484 -7.39 -12.71 20.35
N CYS A 485 -8.19 -12.18 19.42
CA CYS A 485 -9.64 -12.39 19.42
C CYS A 485 -10.00 -13.89 19.32
N LEU A 486 -9.36 -14.64 18.42
CA LEU A 486 -9.60 -16.09 18.28
C LEU A 486 -9.15 -16.86 19.51
N LEU A 487 -8.00 -16.51 20.09
CA LEU A 487 -7.50 -17.09 21.34
C LEU A 487 -8.51 -16.94 22.48
N ILE A 488 -8.98 -15.72 22.76
CA ILE A 488 -9.93 -15.47 23.87
C ILE A 488 -11.32 -16.07 23.62
N MET A 489 -11.73 -16.21 22.35
CA MET A 489 -13.00 -16.87 22.00
C MET A 489 -12.96 -18.39 22.14
N SER A 490 -11.77 -18.99 22.03
CA SER A 490 -11.59 -20.45 21.97
C SER A 490 -11.11 -21.05 23.29
N GLU A 491 -10.38 -20.27 24.09
CA GLU A 491 -9.72 -20.74 25.32
C GLU A 491 -10.12 -19.90 26.54
N GLU A 492 -10.10 -20.52 27.72
CA GLU A 492 -10.23 -19.78 28.99
C GLU A 492 -8.87 -19.21 29.39
N MET A 493 -8.65 -17.94 29.09
CA MET A 493 -7.38 -17.24 29.35
C MET A 493 -7.48 -16.29 30.53
N ARG A 494 -6.45 -16.30 31.38
CA ARG A 494 -6.31 -15.36 32.52
C ARG A 494 -5.13 -14.43 32.29
N ARG A 495 -5.07 -13.30 33.00
CA ARG A 495 -3.92 -12.37 32.93
C ARG A 495 -2.59 -13.08 33.27
N SER A 496 -2.60 -14.03 34.20
CA SER A 496 -1.43 -14.84 34.56
C SER A 496 -0.90 -15.75 33.46
N ASP A 497 -1.70 -15.99 32.40
CA ASP A 497 -1.29 -16.85 31.27
C ASP A 497 -0.43 -16.07 30.24
N PHE A 498 -0.29 -14.75 30.40
CA PHE A 498 0.48 -13.86 29.52
C PHE A 498 1.78 -13.40 30.18
N PHE A 499 2.79 -13.09 29.35
CA PHE A 499 4.06 -12.55 29.84
C PHE A 499 3.91 -11.10 30.32
N GLU A 500 4.76 -10.68 31.25
CA GLU A 500 4.72 -9.33 31.83
C GLU A 500 4.77 -8.21 30.77
N TYR A 501 5.52 -8.39 29.68
CA TYR A 501 5.60 -7.40 28.61
C TYR A 501 4.30 -7.27 27.79
N GLN A 502 3.41 -8.27 27.83
CA GLN A 502 2.12 -8.28 27.13
C GLN A 502 1.01 -7.62 27.95
N LEU A 503 1.12 -7.64 29.28
CA LEU A 503 0.10 -7.13 30.19
C LEU A 503 -0.29 -5.66 29.96
N PRO A 504 0.64 -4.72 29.67
CA PRO A 504 0.26 -3.33 29.41
C PRO A 504 -0.74 -3.17 28.26
N ALA A 505 -0.60 -3.95 27.18
CA ALA A 505 -1.51 -3.91 26.04
C ALA A 505 -2.87 -4.53 26.38
N ILE A 506 -2.90 -5.61 27.16
CA ILE A 506 -4.14 -6.24 27.63
C ILE A 506 -4.89 -5.30 28.60
N ASP A 507 -4.18 -4.70 29.54
CA ASP A 507 -4.75 -3.78 30.53
C ASP A 507 -5.32 -2.53 29.85
N TRP A 508 -4.68 -2.04 28.79
CA TRP A 508 -5.20 -0.97 27.95
C TRP A 508 -6.52 -1.36 27.25
N LEU A 509 -6.63 -2.57 26.72
CA LEU A 509 -7.89 -3.08 26.15
C LEU A 509 -9.01 -3.20 27.20
N ILE A 510 -8.65 -3.49 28.46
CA ILE A 510 -9.57 -3.52 29.59
C ILE A 510 -10.04 -2.10 29.95
N GLU A 511 -9.13 -1.13 30.01
CA GLU A 511 -9.44 0.28 30.25
C GLU A 511 -10.43 0.81 29.20
N LYS A 512 -10.26 0.41 27.94
CA LYS A 512 -11.14 0.78 26.82
C LYS A 512 -12.45 -0.04 26.78
N ASN A 513 -12.70 -0.92 27.73
CA ASN A 513 -13.90 -1.78 27.81
C ASN A 513 -14.12 -2.66 26.56
N VAL A 514 -13.03 -2.99 25.88
CA VAL A 514 -13.00 -3.90 24.71
C VAL A 514 -12.91 -5.35 25.20
N VAL A 515 -12.07 -5.54 26.22
CA VAL A 515 -11.89 -6.78 26.98
C VAL A 515 -12.39 -6.50 28.41
N TYR A 516 -12.94 -7.48 29.09
CA TYR A 516 -13.23 -7.39 30.51
C TYR A 516 -12.84 -8.70 31.21
N VAL A 517 -12.67 -8.63 32.53
CA VAL A 517 -12.40 -9.79 33.37
C VAL A 517 -13.73 -10.20 34.01
N ASP A 518 -14.13 -11.47 33.86
CA ASP A 518 -15.33 -12.00 34.51
C ASP A 518 -15.08 -12.39 35.98
N ASP A 519 -16.14 -12.80 36.67
CA ASP A 519 -16.09 -13.17 38.10
C ASP A 519 -15.12 -14.33 38.40
N ASN A 520 -14.72 -15.12 37.39
CA ASN A 520 -13.78 -16.23 37.52
C ASN A 520 -12.34 -15.84 37.11
N GLU A 521 -12.05 -14.54 36.98
CA GLU A 521 -10.78 -13.98 36.51
C GLU A 521 -10.44 -14.33 35.05
N VAL A 522 -11.43 -14.71 34.25
CA VAL A 522 -11.23 -15.07 32.83
C VAL A 522 -11.44 -13.84 31.95
N LEU A 523 -10.55 -13.65 30.98
CA LEU A 523 -10.67 -12.60 29.97
C LEU A 523 -11.83 -12.91 29.03
N ARG A 524 -12.70 -11.92 28.84
CA ARG A 524 -13.87 -11.99 27.95
C ARG A 524 -13.92 -10.77 27.05
N LEU A 525 -14.50 -10.95 25.88
CA LEU A 525 -14.66 -9.90 24.88
C LEU A 525 -16.02 -9.23 24.95
N ASN A 526 -16.05 -7.91 24.74
CA ASN A 526 -17.30 -7.20 24.45
C ASN A 526 -17.80 -7.59 23.05
N ARG A 527 -18.54 -8.71 22.96
CA ARG A 527 -18.92 -9.35 21.70
C ARG A 527 -19.60 -8.41 20.70
N LYS A 528 -20.46 -7.49 21.18
CA LYS A 528 -21.20 -6.57 20.30
C LYS A 528 -20.26 -5.58 19.61
N TYR A 529 -19.33 -5.02 20.38
CA TYR A 529 -18.32 -4.08 19.90
C TYR A 529 -17.32 -4.78 18.97
N ILE A 530 -16.86 -5.97 19.36
CA ILE A 530 -15.90 -6.77 18.57
C ILE A 530 -16.43 -7.17 17.20
N VAL A 531 -17.73 -7.46 17.05
CA VAL A 531 -18.30 -7.80 15.73
C VAL A 531 -18.16 -6.62 14.76
N ILE A 532 -18.38 -5.38 15.22
CA ILE A 532 -18.22 -4.18 14.39
C ILE A 532 -16.75 -3.97 14.05
N LEU A 533 -15.86 -4.03 15.05
CA LEU A 533 -14.43 -3.84 14.82
C LEU A 533 -13.84 -4.92 13.90
N ALA A 534 -14.28 -6.17 14.02
CA ALA A 534 -13.81 -7.27 13.18
C ALA A 534 -14.24 -7.06 11.72
N ASP A 535 -15.46 -6.58 11.49
CA ASP A 535 -15.95 -6.26 10.15
C ASP A 535 -15.22 -5.06 9.53
N MET A 536 -14.98 -4.00 10.33
CA MET A 536 -14.16 -2.86 9.92
C MET A 536 -12.73 -3.28 9.61
N TYR A 537 -12.11 -4.12 10.44
CA TYR A 537 -10.75 -4.61 10.21
C TYR A 537 -10.67 -5.47 8.95
N LYS A 538 -11.62 -6.39 8.76
CA LYS A 538 -11.59 -7.35 7.64
C LYS A 538 -11.88 -6.71 6.28
N HIS A 539 -12.63 -5.62 6.24
CA HIS A 539 -13.09 -5.02 4.99
C HIS A 539 -12.72 -3.55 4.84
N ASP A 540 -11.98 -2.95 5.78
CA ASP A 540 -11.67 -1.52 5.88
C ASP A 540 -12.89 -0.57 5.89
N VAL A 541 -14.12 -1.11 5.91
CA VAL A 541 -15.39 -0.36 5.93
C VAL A 541 -16.51 -1.18 6.55
N ALA A 542 -17.35 -0.54 7.36
CA ALA A 542 -18.60 -1.10 7.86
C ALA A 542 -19.82 -0.44 7.20
N CYS A 543 -20.79 -1.25 6.77
CA CYS A 543 -22.06 -0.78 6.21
C CYS A 543 -23.10 -0.61 7.33
N VAL A 544 -23.31 0.63 7.79
CA VAL A 544 -24.07 0.98 9.00
C VAL A 544 -25.48 0.40 9.01
N GLN A 545 -26.15 0.35 7.85
CA GLN A 545 -27.55 -0.06 7.76
C GLN A 545 -27.80 -1.53 8.17
N TYR A 546 -26.80 -2.40 8.04
CA TYR A 546 -26.93 -3.84 8.30
C TYR A 546 -26.72 -4.24 9.77
N TYR A 547 -26.34 -3.30 10.64
CA TYR A 547 -26.03 -3.60 12.05
C TYR A 547 -27.25 -3.67 12.98
N GLY A 548 -28.45 -3.32 12.49
CA GLY A 548 -29.69 -3.40 13.25
C GLY A 548 -29.58 -2.75 14.63
N LYS A 549 -29.73 -3.55 15.69
CA LYS A 549 -29.65 -3.09 17.10
C LYS A 549 -28.26 -2.63 17.55
N TYR A 550 -27.21 -2.88 16.78
CA TYR A 550 -25.84 -2.45 17.09
C TYR A 550 -25.50 -1.06 16.51
N LYS A 551 -26.42 -0.42 15.78
CA LYS A 551 -26.25 0.95 15.27
C LYS A 551 -25.93 1.97 16.36
N THR A 552 -26.44 1.81 17.58
CA THR A 552 -26.14 2.74 18.68
C THR A 552 -24.66 2.76 19.05
N ILE A 553 -23.96 1.63 18.95
CA ILE A 553 -22.52 1.53 19.19
C ILE A 553 -21.77 2.37 18.15
N LEU A 554 -22.18 2.30 16.88
CA LEU A 554 -21.61 3.11 15.81
C LEU A 554 -21.87 4.61 16.04
N THR A 555 -23.04 4.99 16.58
CA THR A 555 -23.31 6.37 16.97
C THR A 555 -22.38 6.83 18.09
N GLU A 556 -22.21 6.01 19.14
CA GLU A 556 -21.29 6.29 20.25
C GLU A 556 -19.83 6.45 19.75
N MET A 557 -19.37 5.56 18.86
CA MET A 557 -18.04 5.64 18.25
C MET A 557 -17.86 6.90 17.38
N LYS A 558 -18.93 7.37 16.72
CA LYS A 558 -18.89 8.62 15.95
C LYS A 558 -18.79 9.83 16.90
N ASP A 559 -19.56 9.82 17.99
CA ASP A 559 -19.57 10.91 18.97
C ASP A 559 -18.23 11.03 19.72
N SER A 560 -17.49 9.94 19.89
CA SER A 560 -16.12 9.93 20.42
C SER A 560 -15.04 10.31 19.39
N ASN A 561 -15.41 10.57 18.12
CA ASN A 561 -14.50 10.74 16.98
C ASN A 561 -13.60 9.54 16.71
N ASP A 562 -14.02 8.34 17.12
CA ASP A 562 -13.29 7.11 16.85
C ASP A 562 -13.49 6.65 15.39
N ILE A 563 -14.65 6.95 14.83
CA ILE A 563 -14.99 6.66 13.43
C ILE A 563 -15.53 7.90 12.73
N ARG A 564 -15.35 7.93 11.41
CA ARG A 564 -16.08 8.84 10.52
C ARG A 564 -17.13 8.08 9.73
N MET A 565 -18.20 8.77 9.35
CA MET A 565 -19.27 8.21 8.53
C MET A 565 -19.50 9.03 7.27
N GLU A 566 -19.82 8.34 6.18
CA GLU A 566 -20.07 8.95 4.86
C GLU A 566 -21.39 8.48 4.25
N SER A 567 -22.01 9.35 3.44
CA SER A 567 -23.31 9.16 2.79
C SER A 567 -23.18 9.13 1.27
N THR A 568 -22.21 8.36 0.75
CA THR A 568 -21.92 8.22 -0.68
C THR A 568 -22.45 6.89 -1.20
N LEU A 569 -22.71 6.79 -2.51
CA LEU A 569 -23.18 5.55 -3.15
C LEU A 569 -22.15 4.41 -2.97
N PHE A 570 -20.90 4.72 -3.31
CA PHE A 570 -19.75 3.83 -3.21
C PHE A 570 -18.96 4.10 -1.93
N SER A 571 -18.44 3.05 -1.32
CA SER A 571 -17.44 3.18 -0.26
C SER A 571 -16.13 3.78 -0.81
N VAL A 572 -15.25 4.26 0.08
CA VAL A 572 -13.90 4.71 -0.29
C VAL A 572 -13.12 3.62 -1.06
N LEU A 573 -13.21 2.36 -0.65
CA LEU A 573 -12.51 1.24 -1.30
C LEU A 573 -13.05 0.97 -2.71
N GLU A 574 -14.38 0.96 -2.85
CA GLU A 574 -15.03 0.82 -4.16
C GLU A 574 -14.69 2.00 -5.06
N THR A 575 -14.70 3.22 -4.53
CA THR A 575 -14.30 4.42 -5.27
C THR A 575 -12.84 4.34 -5.72
N ASN A 576 -11.95 3.85 -4.86
CA ASN A 576 -10.55 3.65 -5.18
C ASN A 576 -10.37 2.60 -6.29
N TYR A 577 -11.07 1.47 -6.21
CA TYR A 577 -11.09 0.45 -7.26
C TYR A 577 -11.64 0.98 -8.58
N LEU A 578 -12.79 1.67 -8.55
CA LEU A 578 -13.40 2.26 -9.74
C LEU A 578 -12.50 3.32 -10.38
N ASN A 579 -11.83 4.15 -9.57
CA ASN A 579 -10.82 5.07 -10.08
C ASN A 579 -9.64 4.33 -10.69
N TYR A 580 -9.10 3.30 -10.02
CA TYR A 580 -8.04 2.46 -10.57
C TYR A 580 -8.40 1.87 -11.94
N MET A 581 -9.65 1.43 -12.12
CA MET A 581 -10.12 0.87 -13.37
C MET A 581 -10.41 1.93 -14.43
N LEU A 582 -11.15 2.99 -14.10
CA LEU A 582 -11.70 3.94 -15.07
C LEU A 582 -10.76 5.14 -15.35
N ASN A 583 -10.02 5.63 -14.37
CA ASN A 583 -9.38 6.96 -14.40
C ASN A 583 -7.89 6.94 -13.99
N ARG A 584 -7.02 7.63 -14.72
CA ARG A 584 -5.60 7.80 -14.34
C ARG A 584 -5.31 8.92 -13.32
N SER A 585 -6.32 9.69 -12.90
CA SER A 585 -6.14 10.84 -12.02
C SER A 585 -5.72 10.46 -10.59
N GLY A 586 -6.29 9.36 -10.07
CA GLY A 586 -6.03 8.85 -8.72
C GLY A 586 -4.76 7.99 -8.65
N TYR A 587 -4.60 7.07 -9.60
CA TYR A 587 -3.58 6.03 -9.55
C TYR A 587 -2.70 5.98 -10.79
N SER A 588 -1.38 5.94 -10.57
CA SER A 588 -0.38 6.01 -11.63
C SER A 588 -0.23 4.69 -12.41
N ASN A 589 -0.62 3.56 -11.78
CA ASN A 589 -0.74 2.24 -12.37
C ASN A 589 -2.19 1.88 -12.80
N GLY A 590 -3.12 2.86 -12.84
CA GLY A 590 -4.51 2.65 -13.23
C GLY A 590 -4.67 2.15 -14.67
N LYS A 591 -5.75 1.38 -14.94
CA LYS A 591 -6.08 0.85 -16.28
C LYS A 591 -6.60 1.92 -17.24
N ASP A 592 -7.15 3.01 -16.69
CA ASP A 592 -7.60 4.18 -17.43
C ASP A 592 -8.65 3.86 -18.52
N LEU A 593 -9.53 2.89 -18.25
CA LEU A 593 -10.47 2.36 -19.24
C LEU A 593 -11.37 3.45 -19.81
N ARG A 594 -11.94 4.32 -18.97
CA ARG A 594 -12.83 5.39 -19.43
C ARG A 594 -12.08 6.39 -20.31
N ASN A 595 -10.97 6.92 -19.82
CA ASN A 595 -10.25 7.97 -20.56
C ASN A 595 -9.62 7.44 -21.85
N LYS A 596 -9.09 6.21 -21.88
CA LYS A 596 -8.45 5.68 -23.11
C LYS A 596 -9.43 5.50 -24.26
N TYR A 597 -10.67 5.11 -23.97
CA TYR A 597 -11.72 4.95 -25.00
C TYR A 597 -12.35 6.27 -25.42
N ILE A 598 -12.54 7.21 -24.48
CA ILE A 598 -13.05 8.55 -24.78
C ILE A 598 -12.03 9.37 -25.58
N HIS A 599 -10.75 9.31 -25.24
CA HIS A 599 -9.68 10.10 -25.86
C HIS A 599 -8.91 9.38 -26.97
N SER A 600 -9.39 8.22 -27.40
CA SER A 600 -8.80 7.44 -28.51
C SER A 600 -7.34 7.04 -28.33
N THR A 601 -6.94 6.73 -27.09
CA THR A 601 -5.61 6.18 -26.74
C THR A 601 -5.68 4.69 -26.38
N TYR A 602 -6.74 4.00 -26.82
CA TYR A 602 -7.00 2.59 -26.58
C TYR A 602 -6.05 1.67 -27.39
N PRO A 603 -5.85 0.42 -26.94
CA PRO A 603 -5.10 -0.59 -27.71
C PRO A 603 -5.81 -0.96 -29.01
N MET A 604 -5.05 -1.24 -30.07
CA MET A 604 -5.60 -1.64 -31.38
C MET A 604 -5.91 -3.14 -31.47
N GLU A 605 -5.38 -3.95 -30.55
CA GLU A 605 -5.59 -5.39 -30.51
C GLU A 605 -7.02 -5.71 -30.04
N GLU A 606 -7.74 -6.48 -30.86
CA GLU A 606 -9.16 -6.78 -30.64
C GLU A 606 -9.40 -7.59 -29.36
N ASP A 607 -8.54 -8.58 -29.07
CA ASP A 607 -8.62 -9.38 -27.85
C ASP A 607 -8.48 -8.52 -26.58
N VAL A 608 -7.63 -7.49 -26.62
CA VAL A 608 -7.48 -6.55 -25.50
C VAL A 608 -8.73 -5.70 -25.36
N GLN A 609 -9.32 -5.24 -26.46
CA GLN A 609 -10.58 -4.50 -26.44
C GLN A 609 -11.75 -5.33 -25.91
N MET A 610 -11.80 -6.63 -26.24
CA MET A 610 -12.78 -7.55 -25.68
C MET A 610 -12.62 -7.67 -24.16
N GLN A 611 -11.39 -7.85 -23.66
CA GLN A 611 -11.15 -7.91 -22.21
C GLN A 611 -11.50 -6.59 -21.51
N ASP A 612 -11.14 -5.45 -22.11
CA ASP A 612 -11.50 -4.14 -21.60
C ASP A 612 -13.03 -3.95 -21.52
N TYR A 613 -13.78 -4.46 -22.50
CA TYR A 613 -15.24 -4.44 -22.48
C TYR A 613 -15.82 -5.29 -21.33
N MET A 614 -15.24 -6.46 -21.05
CA MET A 614 -15.67 -7.30 -19.92
C MET A 614 -15.41 -6.63 -18.57
N ASP A 615 -14.26 -5.96 -18.43
CA ASP A 615 -13.96 -5.15 -17.25
C ASP A 615 -14.95 -3.98 -17.09
N LEU A 616 -15.36 -3.34 -18.20
CA LEU A 616 -16.40 -2.31 -18.17
C LEU A 616 -17.78 -2.89 -17.80
N LEU A 617 -18.18 -4.03 -18.35
CA LEU A 617 -19.42 -4.70 -17.94
C LEU A 617 -19.43 -5.03 -16.45
N LYS A 618 -18.31 -5.53 -15.91
CA LYS A 618 -18.12 -5.75 -14.47
C LYS A 618 -18.42 -4.50 -13.65
N ILE A 619 -17.89 -3.36 -14.07
CA ILE A 619 -18.10 -2.08 -13.40
C ILE A 619 -19.57 -1.64 -13.48
N MET A 620 -20.22 -1.83 -14.63
CA MET A 620 -21.65 -1.53 -14.77
C MET A 620 -22.50 -2.40 -13.84
N ILE A 621 -22.17 -3.68 -13.68
CA ILE A 621 -22.83 -4.57 -12.72
C ILE A 621 -22.61 -4.09 -11.28
N ILE A 622 -21.41 -3.57 -10.94
CA ILE A 622 -21.19 -2.92 -9.63
C ILE A 622 -22.16 -1.74 -9.45
N ILE A 623 -22.23 -0.83 -10.43
CA ILE A 623 -23.13 0.33 -10.38
C ILE A 623 -24.59 -0.12 -10.16
N ILE A 624 -25.06 -1.11 -10.93
CA ILE A 624 -26.41 -1.68 -10.80
C ILE A 624 -26.64 -2.21 -9.39
N GLY A 625 -25.73 -3.02 -8.85
CA GLY A 625 -25.89 -3.59 -7.51
C GLY A 625 -25.93 -2.52 -6.42
N LYS A 626 -25.09 -1.49 -6.52
CA LYS A 626 -25.08 -0.37 -5.55
C LYS A 626 -26.32 0.51 -5.66
N VAL A 627 -26.80 0.79 -6.87
CA VAL A 627 -28.07 1.51 -7.06
C VAL A 627 -29.25 0.68 -6.56
N ASN A 628 -29.27 -0.63 -6.83
CA ASN A 628 -30.33 -1.51 -6.37
C ASN A 628 -30.38 -1.59 -4.83
N GLU A 629 -29.21 -1.72 -4.17
CA GLU A 629 -29.08 -1.71 -2.72
C GLU A 629 -29.76 -0.47 -2.10
N GLU A 630 -29.53 0.71 -2.70
CA GLU A 630 -30.09 1.99 -2.24
C GLU A 630 -31.62 2.00 -2.28
N PHE A 631 -32.20 1.52 -3.38
CA PHE A 631 -33.65 1.42 -3.51
C PHE A 631 -34.25 0.38 -2.57
N LEU A 632 -33.62 -0.80 -2.43
CA LEU A 632 -34.06 -1.86 -1.52
C LEU A 632 -34.03 -1.46 -0.04
N LEU A 633 -33.06 -0.65 0.37
CA LEU A 633 -32.95 -0.18 1.76
C LEU A 633 -33.88 1.01 2.06
N ARG A 634 -34.36 1.70 1.02
CA ARG A 634 -35.29 2.83 1.13
C ARG A 634 -36.75 2.37 1.17
N SER A 635 -37.09 1.34 0.40
CA SER A 635 -38.42 0.70 0.36
C SER A 635 -38.72 -0.04 1.65
#